data_AF-A0A7U7J657-F1
#
_entry.id   AF-A0A7U7J657-F1
#
_cell.length_a   1.000
_cell.length_b   1.000
_cell.length_c   1.000
_cell.angle_alpha   90.00
_cell.angle_beta   90.00
_cell.angle_gamma   90.00
#
_symmetry.space_group_name_H-M   'P 1'
#
loop_
_entity.id
_entity.type
_entity.pdbx_description
1 polymer ?
#
loop_
_entity_poly.entity_id
_entity_poly.type
_entity_poly.pdbx_seq_one_letter_code
_entity_poly.pdbx_strand_id
1 'polypeptide(L)'
;MSKSILMPVWLCALLGACTLNAVPVVAQVAGGPTLPSQSTATHSPAKPAAPIIASLHDHPLPAATSQEPEAPAAAVEETEPAATGEAPPPVETVIAAPLLPPCPQSAGGIDNRIAVQICQRVRTEPPLTRLTVQGRVLRTLEPTIQFYVQRDYQAGWLNADGRPSPAVDALLKAIGEADQEGLHSADYYPAELRKRLKILQQDGSATGDSALAEFDLLLTDTYLTYGSHLLAGRFSPRKIDPEWAIKPRTRDLAVVLQEALGSNTVGESLRALKPQGKGYVRLREVLHHYREVAAKGGWPTVAAGPNLALGSQGQRVQDLRIRLQASSDLSGSASGKNASALFDKPVAEAVRRFQKRHGLVESGVVNTATLTALNVPVSERIRQVELNLERWRWLPDDFGARYILVNIPSFKMNVFEDGKAVIESNVVVGRQERQTPTFTANMAYLVLSPKWNVPQSIAVKDKLPQLKRSPYALARQNIRVFNRAGQEINPGTVNWQAVSANSFNYQLRQDAGPRNALGGIKFMFPNPYNVYLHDTPSRELFSRNQRTFSSGCIRISNPVELAEYLLKFDPKWTRDTIKTASTSGKQRVVNLQQAMPVYLLYWTAWVDENGLAHFRDDIYQRDKPMLRALYEGNGGNGV
;
A
#
# COMPACT_ATOMS: atom_id res chain seq x y z
N MET A 1 41.39 -40.84 -27.95
CA MET A 1 42.01 -39.53 -28.23
C MET A 1 41.77 -38.66 -26.99
N SER A 2 42.59 -38.76 -25.95
CA SER A 2 43.92 -38.16 -25.73
C SER A 2 43.89 -36.67 -25.36
N LYS A 3 44.33 -36.42 -24.11
CA LYS A 3 44.92 -35.21 -23.50
C LYS A 3 43.98 -34.10 -23.03
N SER A 4 44.24 -33.34 -21.96
CA SER A 4 45.03 -33.46 -20.72
C SER A 4 45.01 -32.06 -20.08
N ILE A 5 44.63 -31.98 -18.79
CA ILE A 5 45.32 -31.28 -17.69
C ILE A 5 45.78 -29.82 -17.87
N LEU A 6 45.28 -28.89 -17.02
CA LEU A 6 46.08 -28.14 -16.02
C LEU A 6 45.22 -27.15 -15.20
N MET A 7 45.16 -27.40 -13.89
CA MET A 7 44.90 -26.39 -12.85
C MET A 7 46.08 -25.41 -12.75
N PRO A 8 45.92 -24.29 -12.02
CA PRO A 8 46.62 -24.24 -10.75
C PRO A 8 45.79 -23.72 -9.58
N VAL A 9 46.02 -24.38 -8.44
CA VAL A 9 45.81 -23.90 -7.07
C VAL A 9 47.07 -23.13 -6.67
N TRP A 10 46.93 -21.97 -6.02
CA TRP A 10 47.95 -21.49 -5.07
C TRP A 10 47.26 -20.99 -3.80
N LEU A 11 47.72 -21.53 -2.68
CA LEU A 11 47.34 -21.28 -1.29
C LEU A 11 48.52 -20.57 -0.60
N CYS A 12 48.24 -19.96 0.55
CA CYS A 12 49.14 -19.39 1.58
C CYS A 12 49.60 -17.94 1.38
N ALA A 13 49.87 -17.13 2.40
CA ALA A 13 49.39 -16.92 3.78
C ALA A 13 50.28 -15.78 4.36
N LEU A 14 49.79 -15.13 5.43
CA LEU A 14 50.55 -14.47 6.51
C LEU A 14 51.02 -12.99 6.40
N LEU A 15 50.58 -12.25 7.44
CA LEU A 15 51.29 -11.30 8.31
C LEU A 15 51.61 -9.88 7.83
N GLY A 16 51.28 -8.89 8.69
CA GLY A 16 51.93 -7.57 8.68
C GLY A 16 51.10 -6.47 9.33
N ALA A 17 51.41 -6.13 10.58
CA ALA A 17 50.77 -5.11 11.41
C ALA A 17 51.41 -3.71 11.28
N CYS A 18 50.78 -2.74 11.95
CA CYS A 18 51.25 -1.38 12.32
C CYS A 18 51.18 -0.32 11.18
N THR A 19 50.67 0.89 11.38
CA THR A 19 51.01 1.84 12.46
C THR A 19 49.87 2.79 12.85
N LEU A 20 49.90 3.17 14.13
CA LEU A 20 49.21 4.29 14.74
C LEU A 20 49.76 5.63 14.20
N ASN A 21 48.90 6.65 14.12
CA ASN A 21 49.30 7.99 14.54
C ASN A 21 48.07 8.77 15.03
N ALA A 22 48.10 9.08 16.32
CA ALA A 22 47.24 10.04 16.98
C ALA A 22 47.98 11.37 17.04
N VAL A 23 47.28 12.48 16.74
CA VAL A 23 47.67 13.81 17.19
C VAL A 23 46.41 14.49 17.74
N PRO A 24 46.43 14.99 18.98
CA PRO A 24 45.34 15.73 19.58
C PRO A 24 45.44 17.22 19.20
N VAL A 25 44.30 17.90 19.06
CA VAL A 25 44.25 19.36 19.12
C VAL A 25 43.47 19.74 20.37
N VAL A 26 44.18 20.44 21.26
CA VAL A 26 43.70 21.01 22.51
C VAL A 26 42.97 22.33 22.23
N ALA A 27 42.01 22.60 23.11
CA ALA A 27 41.07 23.70 23.22
C ALA A 27 41.62 25.13 23.05
N GLN A 28 40.71 26.05 22.72
CA GLN A 28 40.68 27.35 23.39
C GLN A 28 39.25 27.86 23.60
N VAL A 29 39.00 28.23 24.85
CA VAL A 29 37.84 28.93 25.40
C VAL A 29 38.21 30.41 25.49
N ALA A 30 37.33 31.28 25.00
CA ALA A 30 37.16 32.70 25.35
C ALA A 30 35.89 33.13 24.59
N GLY A 31 34.87 33.80 25.10
CA GLY A 31 34.70 34.70 26.24
C GLY A 31 33.58 35.65 25.78
N GLY A 32 32.48 35.77 26.55
CA GLY A 32 31.59 36.93 26.44
C GLY A 32 32.31 38.19 26.96
N PRO A 33 31.72 39.40 26.94
CA PRO A 33 30.28 39.75 27.01
C PRO A 33 29.91 40.73 25.87
N THR A 34 28.78 41.43 25.72
CA THR A 34 27.89 42.18 26.62
C THR A 34 26.71 42.69 25.77
N LEU A 35 25.54 42.90 26.38
CA LEU A 35 24.36 43.61 25.84
C LEU A 35 24.66 45.09 25.51
N PRO A 36 23.74 45.76 24.80
CA PRO A 36 22.92 46.71 25.54
C PRO A 36 21.41 46.62 25.28
N SER A 37 20.72 47.01 26.35
CA SER A 37 19.31 47.28 26.56
C SER A 37 18.71 48.42 25.74
N GLN A 38 17.39 48.38 25.60
CA GLN A 38 16.36 49.46 25.74
C GLN A 38 15.23 49.16 24.73
N SER A 39 13.94 49.46 24.93
CA SER A 39 13.11 49.88 26.07
C SER A 39 11.66 49.97 25.53
N THR A 40 10.69 49.51 26.34
CA THR A 40 9.34 50.09 26.54
C THR A 40 8.36 50.36 25.39
N ALA A 41 7.15 49.76 25.51
CA ALA A 41 5.84 50.41 25.72
C ALA A 41 4.70 49.54 25.13
N THR A 42 3.90 48.81 25.92
CA THR A 42 2.57 49.18 26.46
C THR A 42 1.59 49.82 25.46
N HIS A 43 0.55 49.07 25.05
CA HIS A 43 -0.87 49.40 25.36
C HIS A 43 -1.86 48.39 24.73
N SER A 44 -2.73 47.85 25.60
CA SER A 44 -4.12 47.46 25.30
C SER A 44 -5.01 48.63 25.76
N PRO A 45 -6.26 48.86 25.27
CA PRO A 45 -7.36 47.92 25.52
C PRO A 45 -8.53 47.90 24.49
N ALA A 46 -9.47 46.98 24.77
CA ALA A 46 -10.94 47.10 24.69
C ALA A 46 -11.74 46.55 23.47
N LYS A 47 -12.82 45.86 23.89
CA LYS A 47 -13.99 45.22 23.24
C LYS A 47 -14.91 46.22 22.52
N PRO A 48 -15.84 45.77 21.64
CA PRO A 48 -17.23 45.46 22.05
C PRO A 48 -17.87 44.27 21.29
N ALA A 49 -18.67 43.39 21.93
CA ALA A 49 -20.15 43.34 22.05
C ALA A 49 -20.85 42.42 21.01
N ALA A 50 -21.87 41.69 21.48
CA ALA A 50 -22.58 40.57 20.86
C ALA A 50 -23.70 40.98 19.87
N PRO A 51 -24.41 39.99 19.30
CA PRO A 51 -25.83 39.86 19.66
C PRO A 51 -26.32 38.42 19.93
N ILE A 52 -27.54 38.38 20.49
CA ILE A 52 -28.31 37.26 21.08
C ILE A 52 -29.38 36.77 20.07
N ILE A 53 -30.01 35.61 20.40
CA ILE A 53 -31.33 35.04 20.01
C ILE A 53 -31.15 33.72 19.21
N ALA A 54 -31.73 32.55 19.51
CA ALA A 54 -32.77 32.13 20.46
C ALA A 54 -32.62 30.64 20.83
N SER A 55 -33.14 30.30 22.02
CA SER A 55 -33.35 28.95 22.57
C SER A 55 -34.66 28.33 22.08
N LEU A 56 -34.70 27.01 21.89
CA LEU A 56 -35.93 26.21 21.99
C LEU A 56 -35.65 24.81 22.59
N HIS A 57 -36.18 24.65 23.82
CA HIS A 57 -36.94 23.52 24.36
C HIS A 57 -36.22 22.27 24.90
N ASP A 58 -36.66 21.95 26.12
CA ASP A 58 -36.20 20.94 27.07
C ASP A 58 -37.32 19.91 27.31
N HIS A 59 -36.96 18.80 27.99
CA HIS A 59 -37.79 17.76 28.65
C HIS A 59 -38.01 16.41 27.91
N PRO A 60 -38.19 15.28 28.65
CA PRO A 60 -37.15 14.58 29.42
C PRO A 60 -37.19 13.04 29.23
N LEU A 61 -36.15 12.33 29.68
CA LEU A 61 -36.16 10.86 29.87
C LEU A 61 -36.34 10.51 31.35
N PRO A 62 -37.09 9.45 31.70
CA PRO A 62 -37.31 9.05 33.08
C PRO A 62 -36.20 8.14 33.63
N ALA A 63 -36.06 8.19 34.94
CA ALA A 63 -35.16 7.38 35.77
C ALA A 63 -35.81 6.07 36.24
N ALA A 64 -34.99 5.04 36.48
CA ALA A 64 -35.17 3.98 37.50
C ALA A 64 -33.85 3.16 37.58
N THR A 65 -32.98 3.34 38.59
CA THR A 65 -32.91 2.67 39.92
C THR A 65 -32.71 1.15 39.91
N SER A 66 -31.55 0.67 40.39
CA SER A 66 -31.30 -0.38 41.42
C SER A 66 -29.81 -0.84 41.33
N GLN A 67 -28.92 -0.47 42.26
CA GLN A 67 -28.52 -1.16 43.52
C GLN A 67 -27.82 -2.53 43.34
N GLU A 68 -26.47 -2.48 43.44
CA GLU A 68 -25.46 -3.33 44.16
C GLU A 68 -25.55 -4.88 44.23
N PRO A 69 -24.45 -5.66 44.48
CA PRO A 69 -23.17 -5.26 45.09
C PRO A 69 -21.87 -5.81 44.46
N GLU A 70 -20.77 -5.31 45.03
CA GLU A 70 -19.34 -5.56 44.79
C GLU A 70 -18.81 -6.82 45.51
N ALA A 71 -17.87 -7.55 44.87
CA ALA A 71 -16.70 -8.30 45.41
C ALA A 71 -16.40 -9.62 44.63
N PRO A 72 -15.16 -10.16 44.68
CA PRO A 72 -13.87 -9.54 44.41
C PRO A 72 -13.12 -10.24 43.25
N ALA A 73 -12.05 -9.60 42.77
CA ALA A 73 -11.18 -10.07 41.69
C ALA A 73 -10.48 -11.40 42.01
N ALA A 74 -10.63 -12.39 41.12
CA ALA A 74 -9.79 -13.58 41.04
C ALA A 74 -8.96 -13.54 39.74
N ALA A 75 -7.68 -13.85 39.87
CA ALA A 75 -6.71 -13.91 38.80
C ALA A 75 -7.13 -14.91 37.72
N VAL A 76 -7.13 -14.48 36.45
CA VAL A 76 -7.35 -15.39 35.31
C VAL A 76 -5.99 -15.78 34.75
N GLU A 77 -5.64 -17.03 35.02
CA GLU A 77 -4.55 -17.80 34.45
C GLU A 77 -4.90 -18.13 32.98
N GLU A 78 -3.99 -17.86 32.04
CA GLU A 78 -4.14 -18.27 30.63
C GLU A 78 -4.06 -19.80 30.54
N THR A 79 -5.19 -20.47 30.37
CA THR A 79 -5.27 -21.88 29.95
C THR A 79 -5.92 -21.98 28.58
N GLU A 80 -5.19 -22.52 27.60
CA GLU A 80 -5.73 -23.02 26.32
C GLU A 80 -6.79 -24.10 26.59
N PRO A 81 -7.94 -24.10 25.88
CA PRO A 81 -8.85 -25.23 25.96
C PRO A 81 -8.33 -26.40 25.13
N ALA A 82 -8.42 -27.59 25.73
CA ALA A 82 -8.11 -28.87 25.14
C ALA A 82 -8.99 -29.18 23.91
N ALA A 83 -8.40 -29.91 22.97
CA ALA A 83 -9.03 -30.43 21.77
C ALA A 83 -10.25 -31.32 22.11
N THR A 84 -11.44 -30.84 21.76
CA THR A 84 -12.64 -31.66 21.64
C THR A 84 -12.64 -32.35 20.28
N GLY A 85 -12.91 -33.65 20.28
CA GLY A 85 -12.93 -34.50 19.09
C GLY A 85 -13.81 -33.95 17.96
N GLU A 86 -13.25 -34.04 16.76
CA GLU A 86 -13.85 -33.60 15.51
C GLU A 86 -15.04 -34.52 15.15
N ALA A 87 -16.24 -33.94 15.10
CA ALA A 87 -17.39 -34.59 14.50
C ALA A 87 -17.15 -34.79 12.99
N PRO A 88 -17.66 -35.87 12.36
CA PRO A 88 -17.50 -36.06 10.93
C PRO A 88 -18.10 -34.87 10.16
N PRO A 89 -17.52 -34.46 9.03
CA PRO A 89 -17.99 -33.30 8.29
C PRO A 89 -19.45 -33.51 7.88
N PRO A 90 -20.29 -32.47 7.92
CA PRO A 90 -21.63 -32.56 7.37
C PRO A 90 -21.50 -32.92 5.88
N VAL A 91 -22.25 -33.94 5.46
CA VAL A 91 -22.42 -34.27 4.05
C VAL A 91 -22.88 -33.00 3.34
N GLU A 92 -22.07 -32.47 2.44
CA GLU A 92 -22.46 -31.38 1.55
C GLU A 92 -23.69 -31.82 0.76
N THR A 93 -24.87 -31.40 1.21
CA THR A 93 -26.04 -31.32 0.34
C THR A 93 -25.67 -30.39 -0.79
N VAL A 94 -25.46 -30.96 -1.97
CA VAL A 94 -25.32 -30.22 -3.23
C VAL A 94 -26.62 -29.43 -3.41
N ILE A 95 -26.61 -28.15 -3.01
CA ILE A 95 -27.71 -27.23 -3.30
C ILE A 95 -27.68 -27.05 -4.81
N ALA A 96 -28.67 -27.61 -5.52
CA ALA A 96 -28.84 -27.40 -6.95
C ALA A 96 -28.87 -25.88 -7.20
N ALA A 97 -28.04 -25.41 -8.14
CA ALA A 97 -28.02 -24.01 -8.52
C ALA A 97 -29.45 -23.56 -8.88
N PRO A 98 -29.87 -22.34 -8.47
CA PRO A 98 -31.22 -21.86 -8.78
C PRO A 98 -31.46 -21.91 -10.29
N LEU A 99 -32.58 -22.52 -10.69
CA LEU A 99 -32.98 -22.62 -12.10
C LEU A 99 -33.16 -21.21 -12.67
N LEU A 100 -32.45 -20.89 -13.76
CA LEU A 100 -32.60 -19.63 -14.48
C LEU A 100 -34.06 -19.46 -14.97
N PRO A 101 -34.63 -18.24 -15.02
CA PRO A 101 -35.98 -18.00 -15.52
C PRO A 101 -36.12 -18.40 -17.00
N PRO A 102 -37.29 -18.90 -17.44
CA PRO A 102 -37.49 -19.36 -18.82
C PRO A 102 -37.24 -18.25 -19.84
N CYS A 103 -36.78 -18.62 -21.04
CA CYS A 103 -36.69 -17.65 -22.13
C CYS A 103 -38.08 -17.10 -22.49
N PRO A 104 -38.17 -15.82 -22.89
CA PRO A 104 -39.43 -15.26 -23.38
C PRO A 104 -39.91 -16.02 -24.62
N GLN A 105 -41.22 -16.01 -24.87
CA GLN A 105 -41.79 -16.66 -26.06
C GLN A 105 -41.51 -15.83 -27.32
N SER A 106 -41.31 -16.48 -28.47
CA SER A 106 -40.91 -15.83 -29.75
C SER A 106 -41.95 -14.87 -30.36
N ALA A 107 -43.16 -14.78 -29.79
CA ALA A 107 -44.21 -13.88 -30.27
C ALA A 107 -44.04 -12.48 -29.63
N GLY A 108 -43.62 -11.48 -30.42
CA GLY A 108 -43.55 -10.10 -29.93
C GLY A 108 -42.83 -9.11 -30.84
N GLY A 109 -42.66 -7.88 -30.34
CA GLY A 109 -41.90 -6.80 -30.97
C GLY A 109 -40.41 -7.13 -31.14
N ILE A 110 -39.67 -6.22 -31.75
CA ILE A 110 -38.23 -6.41 -32.00
C ILE A 110 -37.43 -6.58 -30.69
N ASP A 111 -37.81 -5.84 -29.65
CA ASP A 111 -37.32 -5.99 -28.27
C ASP A 111 -37.42 -7.43 -27.75
N ASN A 112 -38.59 -8.05 -27.92
CA ASN A 112 -38.81 -9.42 -27.48
C ASN A 112 -38.01 -10.43 -28.31
N ARG A 113 -37.89 -10.22 -29.62
CA ARG A 113 -37.05 -11.09 -30.48
C ARG A 113 -35.57 -10.98 -30.12
N ILE A 114 -35.08 -9.78 -29.78
CA ILE A 114 -33.73 -9.58 -29.25
C ILE A 114 -33.59 -10.31 -27.90
N ALA A 115 -34.56 -10.19 -27.00
CA ALA A 115 -34.54 -10.87 -25.70
C ALA A 115 -34.45 -12.40 -25.84
N VAL A 116 -35.16 -12.99 -26.80
CA VAL A 116 -35.04 -14.42 -27.15
C VAL A 116 -33.61 -14.75 -27.60
N GLN A 117 -33.02 -13.94 -28.48
CA GLN A 117 -31.65 -14.14 -28.97
C GLN A 117 -30.59 -14.01 -27.86
N ILE A 118 -30.80 -13.11 -26.89
CA ILE A 118 -29.96 -12.98 -25.71
C ILE A 118 -30.12 -14.21 -24.82
N CYS A 119 -31.36 -14.59 -24.48
CA CYS A 119 -31.64 -15.73 -23.62
C CYS A 119 -31.03 -17.03 -24.16
N GLN A 120 -31.22 -17.33 -25.45
CA GLN A 120 -30.66 -18.52 -26.10
C GLN A 120 -29.13 -18.59 -26.04
N ARG A 121 -28.45 -17.43 -25.94
CA ARG A 121 -26.98 -17.36 -25.81
C ARG A 121 -26.50 -17.52 -24.38
N VAL A 122 -27.21 -16.96 -23.40
CA VAL A 122 -26.76 -16.95 -22.00
C VAL A 122 -27.29 -18.13 -21.19
N ARG A 123 -28.38 -18.77 -21.65
CA ARG A 123 -29.02 -19.93 -21.03
C ARG A 123 -28.78 -21.19 -21.87
N THR A 124 -27.72 -21.92 -21.56
CA THR A 124 -27.46 -23.27 -22.12
C THR A 124 -27.52 -24.32 -21.04
N GLU A 125 -27.80 -25.57 -21.43
CA GLU A 125 -27.66 -26.74 -20.58
C GLU A 125 -26.64 -27.70 -21.22
N PRO A 126 -25.48 -27.97 -20.56
CA PRO A 126 -25.06 -27.49 -19.24
C PRO A 126 -24.74 -25.97 -19.21
N PRO A 127 -24.69 -25.33 -18.02
CA PRO A 127 -24.35 -23.92 -17.89
C PRO A 127 -22.99 -23.58 -18.53
N LEU A 128 -22.92 -22.41 -19.17
CA LEU A 128 -21.71 -21.95 -19.82
C LEU A 128 -20.60 -21.66 -18.82
N THR A 129 -19.40 -22.13 -19.14
CA THR A 129 -18.14 -21.68 -18.51
C THR A 129 -17.42 -20.64 -19.37
N ARG A 130 -17.86 -20.45 -20.61
CA ARG A 130 -17.32 -19.49 -21.57
C ARG A 130 -18.38 -19.13 -22.61
N LEU A 131 -18.48 -17.85 -22.96
CA LEU A 131 -19.29 -17.36 -24.07
C LEU A 131 -18.42 -16.53 -25.02
N THR A 132 -18.47 -16.85 -26.32
CA THR A 132 -17.80 -16.08 -27.38
C THR A 132 -18.84 -15.37 -28.22
N VAL A 133 -18.76 -14.04 -28.29
CA VAL A 133 -19.61 -13.20 -29.13
C VAL A 133 -18.73 -12.58 -30.21
N GLN A 134 -19.01 -12.91 -31.47
CA GLN A 134 -18.29 -12.37 -32.64
C GLN A 134 -16.77 -12.49 -32.53
N GLY A 135 -16.28 -13.64 -32.06
CA GLY A 135 -14.86 -13.93 -31.88
C GLY A 135 -14.24 -13.37 -30.59
N ARG A 136 -14.99 -12.63 -29.77
CA ARG A 136 -14.55 -12.15 -28.45
C ARG A 136 -15.14 -13.00 -27.33
N VAL A 137 -14.28 -13.56 -26.49
CA VAL A 137 -14.69 -14.21 -25.25
C VAL A 137 -15.13 -13.13 -24.25
N LEU A 138 -16.32 -13.27 -23.67
CA LEU A 138 -16.78 -12.38 -22.60
C LEU A 138 -15.92 -12.59 -21.36
N ARG A 139 -15.47 -11.48 -20.74
CA ARG A 139 -14.61 -11.49 -19.55
C ARG A 139 -15.42 -11.59 -18.26
N THR A 140 -16.70 -11.24 -18.32
CA THR A 140 -17.60 -11.12 -17.16
C THR A 140 -18.86 -11.98 -17.36
N LEU A 141 -18.68 -13.25 -17.70
CA LEU A 141 -19.79 -14.15 -18.05
C LEU A 141 -20.85 -14.23 -16.95
N GLU A 142 -20.47 -14.55 -15.72
CA GLU A 142 -21.42 -14.71 -14.62
C GLU A 142 -22.16 -13.41 -14.29
N PRO A 143 -21.49 -12.24 -14.12
CA PRO A 143 -22.21 -10.96 -13.96
C PRO A 143 -23.08 -10.59 -15.16
N THR A 144 -22.67 -10.94 -16.39
CA THR A 144 -23.48 -10.72 -17.61
C THR A 144 -24.75 -11.54 -17.58
N ILE A 145 -24.66 -12.83 -17.21
CA ILE A 145 -25.83 -13.70 -17.04
C ILE A 145 -26.77 -13.12 -15.98
N GLN A 146 -26.25 -12.74 -14.82
CA GLN A 146 -27.06 -12.16 -13.74
C GLN A 146 -27.79 -10.89 -14.18
N PHE A 147 -27.12 -10.00 -14.91
CA PHE A 147 -27.73 -8.78 -15.44
C PHE A 147 -28.95 -9.07 -16.34
N TYR A 148 -28.82 -9.98 -17.31
CA TYR A 148 -29.94 -10.30 -18.20
C TYR A 148 -31.04 -11.11 -17.52
N VAL A 149 -30.69 -12.00 -16.59
CA VAL A 149 -31.68 -12.72 -15.77
C VAL A 149 -32.55 -11.75 -14.99
N GLN A 150 -31.96 -10.70 -14.40
CA GLN A 150 -32.70 -9.66 -13.68
C GLN A 150 -33.54 -8.72 -14.58
N ARG A 151 -33.30 -8.73 -15.90
CA ARG A 151 -34.03 -7.95 -16.91
C ARG A 151 -35.02 -8.80 -17.73
N ASP A 152 -35.32 -10.02 -17.31
CA ASP A 152 -36.12 -10.96 -18.13
C ASP A 152 -35.59 -11.08 -19.58
N TYR A 153 -34.26 -11.05 -19.70
CA TYR A 153 -33.47 -11.08 -20.94
C TYR A 153 -33.67 -9.88 -21.88
N GLN A 154 -34.38 -8.84 -21.46
CA GLN A 154 -34.54 -7.62 -22.25
C GLN A 154 -33.21 -6.89 -22.46
N ALA A 155 -33.03 -6.33 -23.65
CA ALA A 155 -31.86 -5.55 -24.01
C ALA A 155 -31.60 -4.39 -23.03
N GLY A 156 -30.34 -4.15 -22.71
CA GLY A 156 -29.92 -3.06 -21.81
C GLY A 156 -29.65 -1.75 -22.57
N TRP A 157 -29.14 -1.86 -23.79
CA TRP A 157 -28.52 -0.76 -24.53
C TRP A 157 -29.32 -0.31 -25.75
N LEU A 158 -30.37 -1.06 -26.09
CA LEU A 158 -31.26 -0.81 -27.21
C LEU A 158 -32.64 -0.38 -26.71
N ASN A 159 -33.27 0.54 -27.43
CA ASN A 159 -34.67 0.92 -27.21
C ASN A 159 -35.61 -0.19 -27.71
N ALA A 160 -36.90 -0.06 -27.41
CA ALA A 160 -37.92 -1.04 -27.83
C ALA A 160 -38.03 -1.21 -29.36
N ASP A 161 -37.58 -0.22 -30.14
CA ASP A 161 -37.52 -0.27 -31.61
C ASP A 161 -36.20 -0.86 -32.16
N GLY A 162 -35.32 -1.34 -31.28
CA GLY A 162 -34.01 -1.91 -31.63
C GLY A 162 -32.92 -0.86 -31.90
N ARG A 163 -33.21 0.44 -31.77
CA ARG A 163 -32.19 1.49 -31.97
C ARG A 163 -31.29 1.64 -30.74
N PRO A 164 -29.99 1.96 -30.91
CA PRO A 164 -29.10 2.27 -29.79
C PRO A 164 -29.63 3.41 -28.92
N SER A 165 -29.61 3.22 -27.61
CA SER A 165 -29.93 4.26 -26.63
C SER A 165 -28.76 5.24 -26.42
N PRO A 166 -28.99 6.44 -25.83
CA PRO A 166 -27.92 7.38 -25.49
C PRO A 166 -26.86 6.80 -24.53
N ALA A 167 -27.19 5.75 -23.78
CA ALA A 167 -26.27 5.05 -22.88
C ALA A 167 -25.04 4.48 -23.62
N VAL A 168 -25.20 4.09 -24.90
CA VAL A 168 -24.10 3.57 -25.72
C VAL A 168 -23.00 4.60 -25.89
N ASP A 169 -23.36 5.84 -26.25
CA ASP A 169 -22.40 6.92 -26.40
C ASP A 169 -21.76 7.31 -25.06
N ALA A 170 -22.52 7.28 -23.97
CA ALA A 170 -22.01 7.51 -22.62
C ALA A 170 -20.94 6.47 -22.23
N LEU A 171 -21.17 5.19 -22.50
CA LEU A 171 -20.19 4.12 -22.29
C LEU A 171 -18.95 4.32 -23.17
N LEU A 172 -19.13 4.55 -24.46
CA LEU A 172 -18.01 4.74 -25.41
C LEU A 172 -17.15 5.96 -25.07
N LYS A 173 -17.75 7.02 -24.52
CA LYS A 173 -17.04 8.17 -23.97
C LYS A 173 -16.23 7.78 -22.73
N ALA A 174 -16.86 7.12 -21.75
CA ALA A 174 -16.21 6.72 -20.50
C ALA A 174 -15.02 5.77 -20.73
N ILE A 175 -15.13 4.85 -21.69
CA ILE A 175 -14.02 3.96 -22.09
C ILE A 175 -12.89 4.74 -22.76
N GLY A 176 -13.21 5.77 -23.55
CA GLY A 176 -12.20 6.65 -24.16
C GLY A 176 -11.37 7.43 -23.14
N GLU A 177 -11.89 7.59 -21.91
CA GLU A 177 -11.21 8.25 -20.80
C GLU A 177 -10.40 7.27 -19.93
N ALA A 178 -10.43 5.96 -20.20
CA ALA A 178 -9.78 4.94 -19.38
C ALA A 178 -8.26 5.14 -19.22
N ASP A 179 -7.60 5.70 -20.24
CA ASP A 179 -6.19 6.06 -20.18
C ASP A 179 -5.91 7.06 -19.04
N GLN A 180 -6.83 8.00 -18.76
CA GLN A 180 -6.68 8.97 -17.68
C GLN A 180 -6.74 8.34 -16.28
N GLU A 181 -7.23 7.11 -16.19
CA GLU A 181 -7.30 6.33 -14.95
C GLU A 181 -6.06 5.43 -14.79
N GLY A 182 -5.10 5.44 -15.71
CA GLY A 182 -3.98 4.48 -15.72
C GLY A 182 -4.40 3.07 -16.15
N LEU A 183 -5.47 2.98 -16.93
CA LEU A 183 -5.87 1.78 -17.67
C LEU A 183 -5.52 1.98 -19.16
N HIS A 184 -5.81 1.02 -20.03
CA HIS A 184 -5.67 1.18 -21.48
C HIS A 184 -7.04 1.12 -22.14
N SER A 185 -7.44 2.19 -22.83
CA SER A 185 -8.75 2.23 -23.51
C SER A 185 -8.90 1.13 -24.57
N ALA A 186 -7.79 0.73 -25.20
CA ALA A 186 -7.75 -0.34 -26.20
C ALA A 186 -8.19 -1.71 -25.65
N ASP A 187 -8.03 -1.98 -24.34
CA ASP A 187 -8.42 -3.24 -23.71
C ASP A 187 -9.94 -3.51 -23.76
N TYR A 188 -10.72 -2.47 -24.06
CA TYR A 188 -12.19 -2.49 -24.10
C TYR A 188 -12.75 -2.38 -25.53
N TYR A 189 -11.89 -2.46 -26.55
CA TYR A 189 -12.25 -2.49 -27.98
C TYR A 189 -13.17 -1.35 -28.47
N PRO A 190 -12.95 -0.08 -28.08
CA PRO A 190 -13.86 1.02 -28.42
C PRO A 190 -13.95 1.29 -29.94
N ALA A 191 -12.89 1.01 -30.70
CA ALA A 191 -12.89 1.17 -32.16
C ALA A 191 -13.87 0.21 -32.84
N GLU A 192 -13.90 -1.05 -32.40
CA GLU A 192 -14.79 -2.07 -32.94
C GLU A 192 -16.25 -1.80 -32.54
N LEU A 193 -16.50 -1.42 -31.28
CA LEU A 193 -17.83 -1.03 -30.83
C LEU A 193 -18.37 0.17 -31.61
N ARG A 194 -17.55 1.19 -31.88
CA ARG A 194 -17.93 2.35 -32.72
C ARG A 194 -18.24 1.95 -34.15
N LYS A 195 -17.46 1.03 -34.74
CA LYS A 195 -17.73 0.53 -36.09
C LYS A 195 -19.10 -0.13 -36.17
N ARG A 196 -19.45 -0.94 -35.17
CA ARG A 196 -20.75 -1.63 -35.05
C ARG A 196 -21.90 -0.66 -34.84
N LEU A 197 -21.72 0.31 -33.94
CA LEU A 197 -22.69 1.37 -33.71
C LEU A 197 -23.06 2.09 -35.02
N LYS A 198 -22.07 2.42 -35.86
CA LYS A 198 -22.31 3.06 -37.16
C LYS A 198 -23.13 2.18 -38.10
N ILE A 199 -22.84 0.88 -38.19
CA ILE A 199 -23.61 -0.06 -39.02
C ILE A 199 -25.06 -0.12 -38.54
N LEU A 200 -25.28 -0.25 -37.23
CA LEU A 200 -26.63 -0.29 -36.64
C LEU A 200 -27.41 1.01 -36.85
N GLN A 201 -26.75 2.17 -36.79
CA GLN A 201 -27.37 3.47 -37.06
C GLN A 201 -27.76 3.64 -38.55
N GLN A 202 -27.03 3.00 -39.47
CA GLN A 202 -27.31 3.05 -40.91
C GLN A 202 -28.41 2.07 -41.32
N ASP A 203 -28.34 0.82 -40.83
CA ASP A 203 -29.20 -0.27 -41.29
C ASP A 203 -30.44 -0.47 -40.40
N GLY A 204 -30.46 0.09 -39.18
CA GLY A 204 -31.58 0.00 -38.25
C GLY A 204 -31.99 -1.45 -37.95
N SER A 205 -33.29 -1.77 -38.05
CA SER A 205 -33.80 -3.13 -37.84
C SER A 205 -33.37 -4.13 -38.91
N ALA A 206 -32.79 -3.69 -40.04
CA ALA A 206 -32.31 -4.57 -41.10
C ALA A 206 -31.02 -5.33 -40.73
N THR A 207 -30.32 -4.93 -39.65
CA THR A 207 -29.11 -5.59 -39.16
C THR A 207 -29.38 -7.00 -38.58
N GLY A 208 -30.63 -7.30 -38.26
CA GLY A 208 -31.10 -8.61 -37.77
C GLY A 208 -30.99 -8.78 -36.25
N ASP A 209 -31.98 -9.46 -35.66
CA ASP A 209 -32.15 -9.61 -34.22
C ASP A 209 -30.92 -10.22 -33.51
N SER A 210 -30.24 -11.15 -34.19
CA SER A 210 -29.02 -11.80 -33.71
C SER A 210 -27.86 -10.80 -33.51
N ALA A 211 -27.66 -9.89 -34.47
CA ALA A 211 -26.57 -8.91 -34.40
C ALA A 211 -26.85 -7.83 -33.33
N LEU A 212 -28.12 -7.47 -33.14
CA LEU A 212 -28.57 -6.58 -32.08
C LEU A 212 -28.30 -7.18 -30.69
N ALA A 213 -28.66 -8.44 -30.48
CA ALA A 213 -28.37 -9.17 -29.24
C ALA A 213 -26.86 -9.27 -28.95
N GLU A 214 -26.05 -9.56 -29.97
CA GLU A 214 -24.59 -9.63 -29.82
C GLU A 214 -23.96 -8.28 -29.47
N PHE A 215 -24.45 -7.18 -30.06
CA PHE A 215 -24.01 -5.84 -29.70
C PHE A 215 -24.35 -5.48 -28.25
N ASP A 216 -25.57 -5.81 -27.80
CA ASP A 216 -26.01 -5.60 -26.41
C ASP A 216 -25.13 -6.37 -25.42
N LEU A 217 -24.86 -7.66 -25.69
CA LEU A 217 -23.97 -8.51 -24.88
C LEU A 217 -22.55 -7.95 -24.79
N LEU A 218 -22.00 -7.46 -25.90
CA LEU A 218 -20.65 -6.88 -25.94
C LEU A 218 -20.55 -5.57 -25.15
N LEU A 219 -21.58 -4.72 -25.17
CA LEU A 219 -21.62 -3.50 -24.37
C LEU A 219 -21.75 -3.82 -22.87
N THR A 220 -22.60 -4.79 -22.51
CA THR A 220 -22.75 -5.28 -21.14
C THR A 220 -21.44 -5.82 -20.59
N ASP A 221 -20.78 -6.75 -21.29
CA ASP A 221 -19.47 -7.27 -20.88
C ASP A 221 -18.42 -6.15 -20.76
N THR A 222 -18.48 -5.17 -21.65
CA THR A 222 -17.54 -4.04 -21.65
C THR A 222 -17.75 -3.11 -20.45
N TYR A 223 -19.01 -2.77 -20.12
CA TYR A 223 -19.33 -2.01 -18.91
C TYR A 223 -18.88 -2.76 -17.65
N LEU A 224 -19.24 -4.04 -17.54
CA LEU A 224 -18.92 -4.85 -16.35
C LEU A 224 -17.41 -5.05 -16.19
N THR A 225 -16.69 -5.29 -17.28
CA THR A 225 -15.22 -5.37 -17.27
C THR A 225 -14.60 -4.05 -16.82
N TYR A 226 -14.98 -2.93 -17.44
CA TYR A 226 -14.40 -1.63 -17.12
C TYR A 226 -14.76 -1.18 -15.69
N GLY A 227 -16.02 -1.38 -15.28
CA GLY A 227 -16.48 -1.13 -13.92
C GLY A 227 -15.71 -1.94 -12.88
N SER A 228 -15.46 -3.23 -13.15
CA SER A 228 -14.63 -4.09 -12.29
C SER A 228 -13.21 -3.56 -12.18
N HIS A 229 -12.60 -3.16 -13.30
CA HIS A 229 -11.26 -2.58 -13.30
C HIS A 229 -11.20 -1.24 -12.57
N LEU A 230 -12.24 -0.40 -12.61
CA LEU A 230 -12.29 0.83 -11.82
C LEU A 230 -12.48 0.55 -10.32
N LEU A 231 -13.31 -0.43 -9.99
CA LEU A 231 -13.70 -0.78 -8.62
C LEU A 231 -12.58 -1.48 -7.85
N ALA A 232 -12.02 -2.53 -8.42
CA ALA A 232 -11.18 -3.49 -7.71
C ALA A 232 -9.83 -3.76 -8.39
N GLY A 233 -9.55 -3.12 -9.52
CA GLY A 233 -8.34 -3.35 -10.30
C GLY A 233 -8.50 -4.38 -11.40
N ARG A 234 -7.52 -4.44 -12.30
CA ARG A 234 -7.41 -5.40 -13.40
C ARG A 234 -7.07 -6.80 -12.92
N PHE A 235 -6.45 -6.91 -11.75
CA PHE A 235 -5.96 -8.18 -11.25
C PHE A 235 -6.44 -8.46 -9.83
N SER A 236 -6.60 -9.74 -9.52
CA SER A 236 -6.72 -10.18 -8.14
C SER A 236 -5.39 -9.91 -7.40
N PRO A 237 -5.39 -9.11 -6.31
CA PRO A 237 -4.14 -8.66 -5.69
C PRO A 237 -3.24 -9.81 -5.28
N ARG A 238 -3.78 -10.83 -4.57
CA ARG A 238 -3.01 -11.99 -4.10
C ARG A 238 -2.44 -12.87 -5.22
N LYS A 239 -3.05 -12.86 -6.41
CA LYS A 239 -2.53 -13.61 -7.57
C LYS A 239 -1.26 -12.95 -8.11
N ILE A 240 -1.12 -11.63 -7.99
CA ILE A 240 0.00 -10.86 -8.55
C ILE A 240 1.05 -10.48 -7.50
N ASP A 241 0.61 -10.09 -6.31
CA ASP A 241 1.42 -9.82 -5.12
C ASP A 241 0.93 -10.72 -3.98
N PRO A 242 1.55 -11.91 -3.78
CA PRO A 242 1.14 -12.86 -2.75
C PRO A 242 1.17 -12.30 -1.31
N GLU A 243 1.97 -11.25 -1.08
CA GLU A 243 2.10 -10.57 0.20
C GLU A 243 1.01 -9.50 0.42
N TRP A 244 0.13 -9.28 -0.57
CA TRP A 244 -1.00 -8.35 -0.47
C TRP A 244 -2.24 -9.01 0.11
N ALA A 245 -2.56 -8.68 1.36
CA ALA A 245 -3.65 -9.28 2.12
C ALA A 245 -4.87 -8.36 2.35
N ILE A 246 -4.85 -7.14 1.80
CA ILE A 246 -6.00 -6.22 1.87
C ILE A 246 -7.03 -6.63 0.82
N LYS A 247 -8.29 -6.75 1.23
CA LYS A 247 -9.39 -7.08 0.34
C LYS A 247 -9.79 -5.83 -0.47
N PRO A 248 -9.92 -5.93 -1.81
CA PRO A 248 -10.47 -4.85 -2.62
C PRO A 248 -11.93 -4.52 -2.28
N ARG A 249 -12.40 -3.39 -2.82
CA ARG A 249 -13.81 -2.98 -2.78
C ARG A 249 -14.66 -3.94 -3.59
N THR A 250 -15.91 -4.15 -3.17
CA THR A 250 -16.86 -5.04 -3.85
C THR A 250 -18.21 -4.36 -4.02
N ARG A 251 -18.84 -4.54 -5.18
CA ARG A 251 -20.21 -4.13 -5.50
C ARG A 251 -20.80 -5.11 -6.50
N ASP A 252 -22.11 -5.25 -6.49
CA ASP A 252 -22.83 -5.97 -7.55
C ASP A 252 -22.91 -5.08 -8.79
N LEU A 253 -22.02 -5.33 -9.76
CA LEU A 253 -21.94 -4.51 -10.97
C LEU A 253 -23.13 -4.71 -11.92
N ALA A 254 -23.85 -5.83 -11.82
CA ALA A 254 -25.07 -6.03 -12.59
C ALA A 254 -26.17 -5.09 -12.08
N VAL A 255 -26.32 -4.96 -10.76
CA VAL A 255 -27.23 -3.99 -10.14
C VAL A 255 -26.83 -2.56 -10.46
N VAL A 256 -25.55 -2.22 -10.36
CA VAL A 256 -25.06 -0.87 -10.69
C VAL A 256 -25.34 -0.53 -12.16
N LEU A 257 -25.15 -1.47 -13.09
CA LEU A 257 -25.48 -1.27 -14.51
C LEU A 257 -26.99 -1.07 -14.70
N GLN A 258 -27.82 -1.89 -14.05
CA GLN A 258 -29.28 -1.81 -14.12
C GLN A 258 -29.79 -0.41 -13.72
N GLU A 259 -29.32 0.09 -12.57
CA GLU A 259 -29.67 1.42 -12.06
C GLU A 259 -29.18 2.53 -13.01
N ALA A 260 -27.98 2.38 -13.55
CA ALA A 260 -27.37 3.36 -14.44
C ALA A 260 -28.11 3.47 -15.78
N LEU A 261 -28.59 2.36 -16.33
CA LEU A 261 -29.41 2.36 -17.54
C LEU A 261 -30.79 2.97 -17.27
N GLY A 262 -31.43 2.60 -16.15
CA GLY A 262 -32.75 3.13 -15.78
C GLY A 262 -32.77 4.63 -15.49
N SER A 263 -31.64 5.19 -15.00
CA SER A 263 -31.51 6.60 -14.63
C SER A 263 -30.73 7.44 -15.65
N ASN A 264 -30.27 6.84 -16.77
CA ASN A 264 -29.40 7.47 -17.76
C ASN A 264 -28.10 8.05 -17.15
N THR A 265 -27.46 7.30 -16.26
CA THR A 265 -26.26 7.69 -15.49
C THR A 265 -25.07 6.75 -15.71
N VAL A 266 -24.94 6.15 -16.90
CA VAL A 266 -23.85 5.22 -17.24
C VAL A 266 -22.46 5.82 -17.03
N GLY A 267 -22.24 7.08 -17.40
CA GLY A 267 -20.95 7.74 -17.18
C GLY A 267 -20.68 8.02 -15.69
N GLU A 268 -21.69 8.50 -14.97
CA GLU A 268 -21.64 8.83 -13.54
C GLU A 268 -21.38 7.58 -12.69
N SER A 269 -22.08 6.48 -12.98
CA SER A 269 -21.92 5.21 -12.28
C SER A 269 -20.49 4.68 -12.39
N LEU A 270 -19.89 4.70 -13.59
CA LEU A 270 -18.48 4.34 -13.77
C LEU A 270 -17.54 5.28 -13.00
N ARG A 271 -17.77 6.60 -13.04
CA ARG A 271 -16.98 7.56 -12.25
C ARG A 271 -17.09 7.36 -10.74
N ALA A 272 -18.20 6.81 -10.25
CA ALA A 272 -18.39 6.48 -8.84
C ALA A 272 -17.64 5.20 -8.41
N LEU A 273 -17.26 4.33 -9.35
CA LEU A 273 -16.53 3.08 -9.05
C LEU A 273 -15.03 3.29 -8.81
N LYS A 274 -14.42 4.36 -9.35
CA LYS A 274 -12.99 4.62 -9.14
C LYS A 274 -12.67 4.97 -7.67
N PRO A 275 -11.42 4.79 -7.20
CA PRO A 275 -11.03 5.26 -5.87
C PRO A 275 -11.23 6.77 -5.71
N GLN A 276 -11.79 7.21 -4.58
CA GLN A 276 -12.08 8.63 -4.33
C GLN A 276 -11.01 9.33 -3.47
N GLY A 277 -10.04 8.57 -2.93
CA GLY A 277 -8.98 9.11 -2.08
C GLY A 277 -8.12 10.17 -2.80
N LYS A 278 -7.76 11.25 -2.08
CA LYS A 278 -6.95 12.37 -2.62
C LYS A 278 -5.65 11.90 -3.27
N GLY A 279 -5.01 10.87 -2.71
CA GLY A 279 -3.78 10.30 -3.24
C GLY A 279 -3.96 9.67 -4.63
N TYR A 280 -5.09 9.01 -4.88
CA TYR A 280 -5.41 8.44 -6.19
C TYR A 280 -5.61 9.55 -7.24
N VAL A 281 -6.40 10.56 -6.92
CA VAL A 281 -6.69 11.71 -7.81
C VAL A 281 -5.40 12.41 -8.22
N ARG A 282 -4.55 12.76 -7.23
CA ARG A 282 -3.26 13.42 -7.50
C ARG A 282 -2.31 12.54 -8.31
N LEU A 283 -2.31 11.24 -8.07
CA LEU A 283 -1.46 10.31 -8.82
C LEU A 283 -1.88 10.21 -10.29
N ARG A 284 -3.19 10.36 -10.59
CA ARG A 284 -3.68 10.49 -11.97
C ARG A 284 -3.24 11.79 -12.64
N GLU A 285 -3.25 12.91 -11.91
CA GLU A 285 -2.74 14.18 -12.43
C GLU A 285 -1.25 14.07 -12.80
N VAL A 286 -0.46 13.41 -11.95
CA VAL A 286 0.95 13.09 -12.23
C VAL A 286 1.08 12.20 -13.46
N LEU A 287 0.23 11.18 -13.61
CA LEU A 287 0.23 10.32 -14.79
C LEU A 287 -0.01 11.12 -16.07
N HIS A 288 -1.01 12.00 -16.06
CA HIS A 288 -1.34 12.83 -17.21
C HIS A 288 -0.17 13.73 -17.58
N HIS A 289 0.37 14.47 -16.61
CA HIS A 289 1.53 15.32 -16.81
C HIS A 289 2.75 14.56 -17.36
N TYR A 290 3.05 13.38 -16.81
CA TYR A 290 4.21 12.60 -17.27
C TYR A 290 4.01 12.04 -18.68
N ARG A 291 2.79 11.70 -19.07
CA ARG A 291 2.48 11.31 -20.45
C ARG A 291 2.63 12.47 -21.43
N GLU A 292 2.29 13.70 -21.04
CA GLU A 292 2.60 14.88 -21.86
C GLU A 292 4.11 15.08 -22.04
N VAL A 293 4.89 14.90 -20.97
CA VAL A 293 6.36 14.96 -21.04
C VAL A 293 6.89 13.86 -21.97
N ALA A 294 6.37 12.64 -21.87
CA ALA A 294 6.75 11.54 -22.76
C ALA A 294 6.40 11.83 -24.23
N ALA A 295 5.22 12.38 -24.52
CA ALA A 295 4.79 12.76 -25.86
C ALA A 295 5.67 13.86 -26.49
N LYS A 296 6.31 14.70 -25.66
CA LYS A 296 7.28 15.73 -26.08
C LYS A 296 8.72 15.20 -26.23
N GLY A 297 8.93 13.88 -26.17
CA GLY A 297 10.24 13.24 -26.30
C GLY A 297 10.92 12.86 -24.98
N GLY A 298 10.24 13.06 -23.84
CA GLY A 298 10.76 12.77 -22.51
C GLY A 298 11.61 13.90 -21.92
N TRP A 299 12.14 13.68 -20.71
CA TRP A 299 13.11 14.61 -20.11
C TRP A 299 14.54 14.26 -20.54
N PRO A 300 15.44 15.26 -20.71
CA PRO A 300 16.83 15.02 -21.10
C PRO A 300 17.59 14.26 -20.02
N THR A 301 18.75 13.68 -20.35
CA THR A 301 19.63 13.02 -19.38
C THR A 301 20.83 13.90 -19.05
N VAL A 302 21.46 13.64 -17.88
CA VAL A 302 22.71 14.28 -17.49
C VAL A 302 23.84 13.28 -17.69
N ALA A 303 24.89 13.68 -18.41
CA ALA A 303 26.03 12.81 -18.69
C ALA A 303 26.78 12.38 -17.41
N ALA A 304 27.35 11.17 -17.45
CA ALA A 304 28.22 10.65 -16.41
C ALA A 304 29.47 11.53 -16.20
N GLY A 305 29.99 11.53 -14.98
CA GLY A 305 31.18 12.31 -14.62
C GLY A 305 31.27 12.58 -13.12
N PRO A 306 32.20 13.46 -12.69
CA PRO A 306 32.38 13.83 -11.28
C PRO A 306 31.10 14.38 -10.63
N ASN A 307 31.07 14.41 -9.29
CA ASN A 307 29.94 14.99 -8.56
C ASN A 307 29.71 16.46 -8.95
N LEU A 308 28.45 16.87 -9.08
CA LEU A 308 28.09 18.28 -9.24
C LEU A 308 27.62 18.83 -7.89
N ALA A 309 28.19 19.95 -7.47
CA ALA A 309 27.90 20.63 -6.22
C ALA A 309 27.96 22.15 -6.41
N LEU A 310 27.61 22.91 -5.37
CA LEU A 310 27.68 24.38 -5.37
C LEU A 310 29.04 24.87 -5.90
N GLY A 311 29.01 25.76 -6.90
CA GLY A 311 30.21 26.28 -7.57
C GLY A 311 30.70 25.46 -8.78
N SER A 312 30.16 24.26 -9.02
CA SER A 312 30.43 23.51 -10.24
C SER A 312 29.98 24.29 -11.48
N GLN A 313 30.72 24.14 -12.58
CA GLN A 313 30.43 24.84 -13.83
C GLN A 313 30.48 23.94 -15.07
N GLY A 314 29.84 24.36 -16.15
CA GLY A 314 29.97 23.77 -17.48
C GLY A 314 28.70 23.08 -17.99
N GLN A 315 28.84 22.34 -19.10
CA GLN A 315 27.70 21.76 -19.84
C GLN A 315 26.82 20.85 -18.97
N ARG A 316 27.43 20.00 -18.13
CA ARG A 316 26.68 19.08 -17.26
C ARG A 316 25.76 19.80 -16.26
N VAL A 317 26.09 21.03 -15.86
CA VAL A 317 25.24 21.85 -15.00
C VAL A 317 24.06 22.43 -15.78
N GLN A 318 24.28 22.82 -17.04
CA GLN A 318 23.19 23.25 -17.92
C GLN A 318 22.20 22.08 -18.14
N ASP A 319 22.72 20.89 -18.46
CA ASP A 319 21.90 19.69 -18.65
C ASP A 319 21.12 19.34 -17.38
N LEU A 320 21.75 19.46 -16.20
CA LEU A 320 21.09 19.27 -14.91
C LEU A 320 19.93 20.25 -14.68
N ARG A 321 20.12 21.54 -15.02
CA ARG A 321 19.05 22.54 -14.88
C ARG A 321 17.86 22.21 -15.77
N ILE A 322 18.10 21.89 -17.03
CA ILE A 322 17.04 21.51 -17.98
C ILE A 322 16.33 20.26 -17.46
N ARG A 323 17.06 19.27 -16.96
CA ARG A 323 16.50 18.06 -16.35
C ARG A 323 15.60 18.35 -15.15
N LEU A 324 16.04 19.23 -14.23
CA LEU A 324 15.29 19.58 -13.02
C LEU A 324 14.05 20.43 -13.36
N GLN A 325 14.12 21.30 -14.36
CA GLN A 325 12.97 22.06 -14.87
C GLN A 325 11.92 21.12 -15.50
N ALA A 326 12.37 20.12 -16.27
CA ALA A 326 11.49 19.16 -16.92
C ALA A 326 10.68 18.30 -15.95
N SER A 327 11.12 18.18 -14.69
CA SER A 327 10.35 17.55 -13.61
C SER A 327 9.85 18.53 -12.55
N SER A 328 9.83 19.83 -12.88
CA SER A 328 9.37 20.92 -12.02
C SER A 328 10.08 21.04 -10.67
N ASP A 329 11.26 20.43 -10.54
CA ASP A 329 12.13 20.54 -9.36
C ASP A 329 12.89 21.86 -9.32
N LEU A 330 13.00 22.58 -10.44
CA LEU A 330 13.62 23.91 -10.55
C LEU A 330 12.68 24.88 -11.27
N SER A 331 12.40 26.02 -10.65
CA SER A 331 11.57 27.09 -11.23
C SER A 331 12.42 27.98 -12.15
N GLY A 332 11.89 28.36 -13.31
CA GLY A 332 12.52 29.34 -14.22
C GLY A 332 12.49 28.94 -15.69
N SER A 333 12.44 29.94 -16.59
CA SER A 333 12.20 29.80 -18.04
C SER A 333 13.47 29.79 -18.91
N ALA A 334 14.67 29.69 -18.34
CA ALA A 334 15.88 29.58 -19.13
C ALA A 334 15.94 28.19 -19.78
N SER A 335 15.35 28.06 -20.97
CA SER A 335 15.31 26.84 -21.76
C SER A 335 16.48 26.80 -22.75
N GLY A 336 17.11 25.64 -22.89
CA GLY A 336 18.13 25.38 -23.91
C GLY A 336 19.51 25.97 -23.61
N LYS A 337 20.22 26.39 -24.67
CA LYS A 337 21.64 26.81 -24.65
C LYS A 337 21.94 28.05 -23.78
N ASN A 338 20.91 28.74 -23.29
CA ASN A 338 21.03 29.94 -22.47
C ASN A 338 20.90 29.66 -20.96
N ALA A 339 20.76 28.39 -20.56
CA ALA A 339 20.77 28.02 -19.14
C ALA A 339 22.14 28.37 -18.52
N SER A 340 22.12 28.97 -17.32
CA SER A 340 23.35 29.28 -16.59
C SER A 340 24.21 28.02 -16.40
N ALA A 341 25.48 28.12 -16.74
CA ALA A 341 26.43 27.04 -16.57
C ALA A 341 26.87 26.86 -15.10
N LEU A 342 26.37 27.64 -14.15
CA LEU A 342 26.77 27.64 -12.74
C LEU A 342 25.79 26.86 -11.87
N PHE A 343 26.31 25.98 -11.02
CA PHE A 343 25.56 25.29 -9.99
C PHE A 343 25.45 26.21 -8.78
N ASP A 344 24.34 26.93 -8.68
CA ASP A 344 24.07 27.92 -7.64
C ASP A 344 23.16 27.38 -6.53
N LYS A 345 22.79 28.25 -5.58
CA LYS A 345 21.93 27.87 -4.45
C LYS A 345 20.56 27.34 -4.90
N PRO A 346 19.83 27.99 -5.85
CA PRO A 346 18.60 27.43 -6.42
C PRO A 346 18.75 26.02 -6.99
N VAL A 347 19.83 25.72 -7.71
CA VAL A 347 20.09 24.36 -8.22
C VAL A 347 20.32 23.38 -7.07
N ALA A 348 21.11 23.77 -6.06
CA ALA A 348 21.33 22.93 -4.87
C ALA A 348 20.02 22.59 -4.14
N GLU A 349 19.11 23.55 -4.02
CA GLU A 349 17.78 23.37 -3.44
C GLU A 349 16.89 22.47 -4.30
N ALA A 350 16.90 22.65 -5.62
CA ALA A 350 16.21 21.79 -6.56
C ALA A 350 16.71 20.34 -6.48
N VAL A 351 18.02 20.13 -6.37
CA VAL A 351 18.62 18.81 -6.16
C VAL A 351 18.19 18.22 -4.82
N ARG A 352 18.13 19.00 -3.73
CA ARG A 352 17.60 18.50 -2.44
C ARG A 352 16.14 18.08 -2.54
N ARG A 353 15.29 18.87 -3.21
CA ARG A 353 13.88 18.52 -3.46
C ARG A 353 13.75 17.22 -4.24
N PHE A 354 14.55 17.07 -5.30
CA PHE A 354 14.63 15.85 -6.08
C PHE A 354 15.07 14.66 -5.20
N GLN A 355 16.16 14.80 -4.45
CA GLN A 355 16.66 13.75 -3.57
C GLN A 355 15.60 13.31 -2.54
N LYS A 356 14.94 14.27 -1.89
CA LYS A 356 13.85 14.01 -0.95
C LYS A 356 12.73 13.17 -1.57
N ARG A 357 12.22 13.60 -2.74
CA ARG A 357 11.11 12.90 -3.39
C ARG A 357 11.49 11.54 -3.95
N HIS A 358 12.78 11.28 -4.17
CA HIS A 358 13.32 9.98 -4.60
C HIS A 358 13.88 9.12 -3.45
N GLY A 359 13.75 9.55 -2.19
CA GLY A 359 14.21 8.77 -1.03
C GLY A 359 15.75 8.69 -0.90
N LEU A 360 16.45 9.65 -1.49
CA LEU A 360 17.91 9.76 -1.45
C LEU A 360 18.35 10.68 -0.30
N VAL A 361 19.65 10.66 0.01
CA VAL A 361 20.26 11.62 0.94
C VAL A 361 20.12 13.03 0.37
N GLU A 362 19.53 13.94 1.15
CA GLU A 362 19.24 15.34 0.78
C GLU A 362 20.49 16.24 0.85
N SER A 363 21.58 15.84 0.20
CA SER A 363 22.87 16.54 0.24
C SER A 363 22.91 17.82 -0.60
N GLY A 364 22.02 17.96 -1.60
CA GLY A 364 22.12 18.99 -2.63
C GLY A 364 23.29 18.79 -3.60
N VAL A 365 23.95 17.64 -3.53
CA VAL A 365 25.07 17.24 -4.40
C VAL A 365 24.61 16.12 -5.31
N VAL A 366 24.82 16.27 -6.62
CA VAL A 366 24.56 15.20 -7.59
C VAL A 366 25.73 14.23 -7.57
N ASN A 367 25.61 13.21 -6.72
CA ASN A 367 26.48 12.03 -6.70
C ASN A 367 25.96 10.95 -7.66
N THR A 368 26.66 9.81 -7.75
CA THR A 368 26.28 8.69 -8.61
C THR A 368 24.83 8.24 -8.39
N ALA A 369 24.38 8.08 -7.15
CA ALA A 369 23.01 7.64 -6.86
C ALA A 369 21.96 8.67 -7.33
N THR A 370 22.22 9.96 -7.11
CA THR A 370 21.36 11.05 -7.58
C THR A 370 21.32 11.11 -9.11
N LEU A 371 22.48 10.94 -9.75
CA LEU A 371 22.59 10.91 -11.21
C LEU A 371 21.82 9.74 -11.82
N THR A 372 21.95 8.54 -11.25
CA THR A 372 21.18 7.36 -11.66
C THR A 372 19.68 7.63 -11.55
N ALA A 373 19.22 8.19 -10.43
CA ALA A 373 17.80 8.52 -10.24
C ALA A 373 17.29 9.61 -11.21
N LEU A 374 18.10 10.64 -11.50
CA LEU A 374 17.79 11.68 -12.48
C LEU A 374 17.61 11.08 -13.88
N ASN A 375 18.45 10.13 -14.25
CA ASN A 375 18.47 9.53 -15.58
C ASN A 375 17.44 8.40 -15.77
N VAL A 376 16.60 8.10 -14.78
CA VAL A 376 15.44 7.20 -14.97
C VAL A 376 14.48 7.84 -15.99
N PRO A 377 14.15 7.16 -17.11
CA PRO A 377 13.26 7.69 -18.14
C PRO A 377 11.84 7.97 -17.63
N VAL A 378 11.15 8.93 -18.25
CA VAL A 378 9.75 9.25 -17.90
C VAL A 378 8.82 8.07 -18.14
N SER A 379 9.09 7.23 -19.14
CA SER A 379 8.32 6.01 -19.41
C SER A 379 8.36 5.02 -18.25
N GLU A 380 9.50 4.87 -17.56
CA GLU A 380 9.60 4.04 -16.37
C GLU A 380 8.81 4.64 -15.19
N ARG A 381 8.81 5.98 -15.05
CA ARG A 381 8.01 6.66 -14.02
C ARG A 381 6.52 6.55 -14.29
N ILE A 382 6.07 6.64 -15.55
CA ILE A 382 4.68 6.39 -15.96
C ILE A 382 4.25 5.00 -15.53
N ARG A 383 5.05 3.97 -15.84
CA ARG A 383 4.77 2.59 -15.42
C ARG A 383 4.65 2.50 -13.90
N GLN A 384 5.61 3.07 -13.16
CA GLN A 384 5.59 3.07 -11.70
C GLN A 384 4.33 3.77 -11.14
N VAL A 385 3.87 4.86 -11.76
CA VAL A 385 2.63 5.55 -11.40
C VAL A 385 1.41 4.65 -11.65
N GLU A 386 1.32 3.99 -12.81
CA GLU A 386 0.21 3.08 -13.13
C GLU A 386 0.12 1.88 -12.18
N LEU A 387 1.26 1.31 -11.78
CA LEU A 387 1.30 0.25 -10.76
C LEU A 387 0.68 0.71 -9.45
N ASN A 388 0.94 1.95 -9.03
CA ASN A 388 0.43 2.46 -7.78
C ASN A 388 -1.03 2.93 -7.90
N LEU A 389 -1.48 3.38 -9.08
CA LEU A 389 -2.91 3.56 -9.37
C LEU A 389 -3.68 2.23 -9.29
N GLU A 390 -3.07 1.13 -9.75
CA GLU A 390 -3.63 -0.20 -9.60
C GLU A 390 -3.72 -0.61 -8.12
N ARG A 391 -2.66 -0.41 -7.34
CA ARG A 391 -2.67 -0.66 -5.89
C ARG A 391 -3.71 0.17 -5.14
N TRP A 392 -3.99 1.40 -5.57
CA TRP A 392 -5.06 2.22 -4.99
C TRP A 392 -6.44 1.60 -5.15
N ARG A 393 -6.70 0.84 -6.21
CA ARG A 393 -7.98 0.13 -6.42
C ARG A 393 -8.15 -1.08 -5.50
N TRP A 394 -7.05 -1.59 -4.96
CA TRP A 394 -7.03 -2.71 -4.02
C TRP A 394 -7.26 -2.28 -2.56
N LEU A 395 -7.48 -0.99 -2.32
CA LEU A 395 -7.67 -0.39 -1.00
C LEU A 395 -9.14 -0.02 -0.77
N PRO A 396 -9.58 0.07 0.51
CA PRO A 396 -10.89 0.61 0.84
C PRO A 396 -10.99 2.10 0.47
N ASP A 397 -12.23 2.60 0.32
CA ASP A 397 -12.51 4.01 0.03
C ASP A 397 -12.18 4.93 1.22
N ASP A 398 -12.33 4.41 2.43
CA ASP A 398 -12.12 5.14 3.67
C ASP A 398 -11.12 4.40 4.57
N PHE A 399 -10.13 5.15 5.07
CA PHE A 399 -9.18 4.68 6.07
C PHE A 399 -9.61 5.04 7.50
N GLY A 400 -10.73 5.76 7.65
CA GLY A 400 -11.25 6.31 8.89
C GLY A 400 -10.67 7.67 9.22
N ALA A 401 -11.28 8.35 10.20
CA ALA A 401 -10.83 9.66 10.68
C ALA A 401 -9.43 9.61 11.31
N ARG A 402 -9.06 8.49 11.94
CA ARG A 402 -7.75 8.28 12.57
C ARG A 402 -7.19 6.93 12.16
N TYR A 403 -5.97 6.90 11.65
CA TYR A 403 -5.30 5.66 11.28
C TYR A 403 -3.77 5.82 11.28
N ILE A 404 -3.08 4.69 11.34
CA ILE A 404 -1.63 4.59 11.14
C ILE A 404 -1.38 4.00 9.76
N LEU A 405 -0.49 4.62 8.98
CA LEU A 405 -0.07 4.11 7.68
C LEU A 405 1.45 3.90 7.71
N VAL A 406 1.89 2.69 7.41
CA VAL A 406 3.29 2.36 7.16
C VAL A 406 3.45 2.11 5.67
N ASN A 407 4.19 2.98 4.98
CA ASN A 407 4.57 2.73 3.60
C ASN A 407 5.94 2.02 3.58
N ILE A 408 5.91 0.73 3.26
CA ILE A 408 7.04 -0.19 3.43
C ILE A 408 8.28 0.27 2.61
N PRO A 409 8.19 0.53 1.29
CA PRO A 409 9.31 1.05 0.50
C PRO A 409 9.83 2.43 0.90
N SER A 410 8.99 3.26 1.51
CA SER A 410 9.43 4.60 1.95
C SER A 410 10.16 4.57 3.29
N PHE A 411 10.05 3.45 4.02
CA PHE A 411 10.54 3.30 5.38
C PHE A 411 10.01 4.41 6.32
N LYS A 412 8.75 4.82 6.11
CA LYS A 412 8.04 5.80 6.94
C LYS A 412 6.74 5.23 7.47
N MET A 413 6.41 5.68 8.68
CA MET A 413 5.09 5.54 9.27
C MET A 413 4.53 6.94 9.50
N ASN A 414 3.27 7.14 9.19
CA ASN A 414 2.53 8.35 9.49
C ASN A 414 1.29 8.00 10.32
N VAL A 415 0.93 8.87 11.25
CA VAL A 415 -0.37 8.85 11.91
C VAL A 415 -1.20 9.95 11.30
N PHE A 416 -2.39 9.61 10.84
CA PHE A 416 -3.35 10.55 10.27
C PHE A 416 -4.48 10.81 11.26
N GLU A 417 -4.91 12.08 11.34
CA GLU A 417 -6.12 12.54 12.02
C GLU A 417 -6.83 13.53 11.09
N ASP A 418 -8.08 13.25 10.75
CA ASP A 418 -8.93 14.01 9.82
C ASP A 418 -8.24 14.34 8.49
N GLY A 419 -7.52 13.34 7.96
CA GLY A 419 -6.81 13.41 6.69
C GLY A 419 -5.51 14.22 6.72
N LYS A 420 -5.01 14.63 7.89
CA LYS A 420 -3.71 15.31 8.06
C LYS A 420 -2.72 14.40 8.76
N ALA A 421 -1.47 14.37 8.29
CA ALA A 421 -0.40 13.67 9.00
C ALA A 421 -0.01 14.44 10.28
N VAL A 422 -0.26 13.86 11.45
CA VAL A 422 0.02 14.47 12.77
C VAL A 422 1.30 13.94 13.41
N ILE A 423 1.75 12.74 13.04
CA ILE A 423 3.03 12.15 13.46
C ILE A 423 3.70 11.53 12.24
N GLU A 424 5.02 11.67 12.15
CA GLU A 424 5.88 10.92 11.24
C GLU A 424 6.97 10.16 12.02
N SER A 425 7.25 8.93 11.63
CA SER A 425 8.36 8.12 12.13
C SER A 425 9.15 7.51 10.99
N ASN A 426 10.48 7.43 11.14
CA ASN A 426 11.27 6.47 10.38
C ASN A 426 10.98 5.06 10.89
N VAL A 427 10.96 4.09 9.98
CA VAL A 427 10.80 2.68 10.33
C VAL A 427 11.89 1.79 9.77
N VAL A 428 12.11 0.64 10.42
CA VAL A 428 12.90 -0.48 9.90
C VAL A 428 11.94 -1.64 9.65
N VAL A 429 11.95 -2.17 8.44
CA VAL A 429 11.04 -3.23 7.95
C VAL A 429 11.80 -4.54 7.70
N GLY A 430 11.07 -5.56 7.29
CA GLY A 430 11.60 -6.89 6.98
C GLY A 430 12.73 -6.88 5.95
N ARG A 431 13.56 -7.92 5.98
CA ARG A 431 14.53 -8.20 4.91
C ARG A 431 13.83 -8.78 3.68
N GLN A 432 14.55 -8.87 2.55
CA GLN A 432 14.03 -9.46 1.31
C GLN A 432 13.48 -10.88 1.52
N GLU A 433 14.18 -11.69 2.31
CA GLU A 433 13.85 -13.08 2.61
C GLU A 433 12.82 -13.26 3.74
N ARG A 434 12.44 -12.15 4.41
CA ARG A 434 11.45 -12.10 5.51
C ARG A 434 10.68 -10.79 5.41
N GLN A 435 9.99 -10.62 4.28
CA GLN A 435 9.35 -9.36 3.93
C GLN A 435 8.28 -8.98 4.95
N THR A 436 8.08 -7.69 5.15
CA THR A 436 6.87 -7.21 5.83
C THR A 436 5.69 -7.38 4.86
N PRO A 437 4.62 -8.12 5.24
CA PRO A 437 3.45 -8.28 4.39
C PRO A 437 2.62 -7.00 4.33
N THR A 438 1.82 -6.86 3.27
CA THR A 438 0.88 -5.75 3.09
C THR A 438 -0.48 -6.16 3.62
N PHE A 439 -0.95 -5.57 4.72
CA PHE A 439 -2.24 -5.91 5.31
C PHE A 439 -2.79 -4.75 6.15
N THR A 440 -4.03 -4.88 6.60
CA THR A 440 -4.63 -4.00 7.59
C THR A 440 -5.11 -4.78 8.81
N ALA A 441 -4.97 -4.18 9.99
CA ALA A 441 -5.48 -4.70 11.25
C ALA A 441 -5.63 -3.55 12.26
N ASN A 442 -6.42 -3.78 13.31
CA ASN A 442 -6.68 -2.77 14.33
C ASN A 442 -5.73 -2.96 15.53
N MET A 443 -5.00 -1.90 15.88
CA MET A 443 -4.21 -1.86 17.10
C MET A 443 -5.13 -1.77 18.30
N ALA A 444 -4.95 -2.71 19.23
CA ALA A 444 -5.82 -2.92 20.37
C ALA A 444 -5.15 -2.50 21.68
N TYR A 445 -3.84 -2.69 21.81
CA TYR A 445 -3.12 -2.41 23.05
C TYR A 445 -1.62 -2.20 22.80
N LEU A 446 -0.95 -1.67 23.82
CA LEU A 446 0.50 -1.55 23.88
C LEU A 446 1.06 -2.28 25.11
N VAL A 447 2.30 -2.73 24.99
CA VAL A 447 3.04 -3.42 26.05
C VAL A 447 4.27 -2.59 26.40
N LEU A 448 4.30 -2.07 27.62
CA LEU A 448 5.41 -1.31 28.19
C LEU A 448 6.36 -2.26 28.90
N SER A 449 7.68 -2.05 28.77
CA SER A 449 8.72 -2.98 29.25
C SER A 449 8.44 -4.44 28.84
N PRO A 450 8.27 -4.72 27.53
CA PRO A 450 7.89 -6.05 27.06
C PRO A 450 8.99 -7.09 27.31
N LYS A 451 8.60 -8.29 27.71
CA LYS A 451 9.42 -9.50 27.49
C LYS A 451 9.35 -9.85 26.00
N TRP A 452 10.43 -10.40 25.44
CA TRP A 452 10.42 -10.91 24.06
C TRP A 452 10.47 -12.43 24.05
N ASN A 453 9.33 -13.04 23.77
CA ASN A 453 9.27 -14.44 23.36
C ASN A 453 9.72 -14.53 21.91
N VAL A 454 10.89 -15.14 21.67
CA VAL A 454 11.48 -15.21 20.33
C VAL A 454 10.60 -16.14 19.47
N PRO A 455 10.04 -15.66 18.35
CA PRO A 455 9.24 -16.49 17.46
C PRO A 455 10.03 -17.71 16.98
N GLN A 456 9.34 -18.85 16.81
CA GLN A 456 9.98 -20.11 16.42
C GLN A 456 10.89 -19.95 15.21
N SER A 457 10.44 -19.23 14.18
CA SER A 457 11.21 -18.98 12.96
C SER A 457 12.56 -18.29 13.24
N ILE A 458 12.60 -17.31 14.14
CA ILE A 458 13.83 -16.62 14.56
C ILE A 458 14.66 -17.53 15.48
N ALA A 459 14.01 -18.28 16.37
CA ALA A 459 14.68 -19.23 17.25
C ALA A 459 15.46 -20.27 16.43
N VAL A 460 14.84 -20.86 15.40
CA VAL A 460 15.51 -21.89 14.57
C VAL A 460 16.46 -21.32 13.53
N LYS A 461 16.13 -20.19 12.88
CA LYS A 461 16.96 -19.65 11.78
C LYS A 461 18.14 -18.79 12.28
N ASP A 462 17.98 -18.10 13.39
CA ASP A 462 18.96 -17.10 13.85
C ASP A 462 19.66 -17.50 15.16
N LYS A 463 18.92 -18.10 16.10
CA LYS A 463 19.44 -18.38 17.44
C LYS A 463 20.02 -19.78 17.57
N LEU A 464 19.40 -20.81 16.99
CA LEU A 464 19.90 -22.18 16.99
C LEU A 464 21.31 -22.28 16.39
N PRO A 465 21.66 -21.62 15.27
CA PRO A 465 23.04 -21.61 14.78
C PRO A 465 24.06 -21.03 15.78
N GLN A 466 23.66 -20.07 16.61
CA GLN A 466 24.51 -19.52 17.66
C GLN A 466 24.69 -20.51 18.81
N LEU A 467 23.59 -21.16 19.24
CA LEU A 467 23.61 -22.20 20.28
C LEU A 467 24.44 -23.42 19.89
N LYS A 468 24.41 -23.81 18.60
CA LYS A 468 25.28 -24.87 18.06
C LYS A 468 26.77 -24.51 18.13
N ARG A 469 27.12 -23.24 17.91
CA ARG A 469 28.51 -22.77 18.02
C ARG A 469 28.97 -22.71 19.47
N SER A 470 28.10 -22.24 20.37
CA SER A 470 28.35 -22.21 21.81
C SER A 470 27.02 -22.24 22.56
N PRO A 471 26.82 -23.21 23.49
CA PRO A 471 25.59 -23.32 24.27
C PRO A 471 25.21 -22.02 25.01
N TYR A 472 26.21 -21.22 25.42
CA TYR A 472 26.01 -19.98 26.17
C TYR A 472 26.02 -18.71 25.29
N ALA A 473 26.03 -18.84 23.95
CA ALA A 473 26.14 -17.69 23.02
C ALA A 473 25.07 -16.61 23.24
N LEU A 474 23.90 -17.00 23.74
CA LEU A 474 22.75 -16.11 23.93
C LEU A 474 22.76 -15.37 25.28
N ALA A 475 23.62 -15.75 26.23
CA ALA A 475 23.68 -15.14 27.56
C ALA A 475 23.97 -13.63 27.51
N ARG A 476 24.85 -13.20 26.60
CA ARG A 476 25.17 -11.76 26.41
C ARG A 476 23.98 -10.93 25.90
N GLN A 477 23.00 -11.58 25.29
CA GLN A 477 21.76 -10.98 24.83
C GLN A 477 20.66 -11.06 25.91
N ASN A 478 20.93 -11.60 27.11
CA ASN A 478 19.93 -11.85 28.15
C ASN A 478 18.76 -12.71 27.66
N ILE A 479 19.04 -13.68 26.79
CA ILE A 479 18.05 -14.64 26.32
C ILE A 479 18.23 -15.93 27.11
N ARG A 480 17.14 -16.35 27.76
CA ARG A 480 17.03 -17.56 28.58
C ARG A 480 16.32 -18.65 27.78
N VAL A 481 16.58 -19.90 28.13
CA VAL A 481 16.06 -21.09 27.43
C VAL A 481 15.09 -21.81 28.36
N PHE A 482 13.90 -22.12 27.85
CA PHE A 482 12.86 -22.83 28.58
C PHE A 482 12.48 -24.11 27.82
N ASN A 483 12.11 -25.16 28.54
CA ASN A 483 11.50 -26.35 27.96
C ASN A 483 9.99 -26.14 27.69
N ARG A 484 9.31 -27.15 27.12
CA ARG A 484 7.87 -27.10 26.86
C ARG A 484 7.00 -26.95 28.12
N ALA A 485 7.51 -27.38 29.28
CA ALA A 485 6.84 -27.20 30.57
C ALA A 485 7.06 -25.80 31.17
N GLY A 486 7.71 -24.88 30.45
CA GLY A 486 8.00 -23.52 30.92
C GLY A 486 9.11 -23.43 31.96
N GLN A 487 9.83 -24.53 32.23
CA GLN A 487 10.96 -24.54 33.16
C GLN A 487 12.21 -24.02 32.46
N GLU A 488 12.94 -23.13 33.12
CA GLU A 488 14.24 -22.69 32.62
C GLU A 488 15.23 -23.85 32.67
N ILE A 489 15.98 -24.03 31.57
CA ILE A 489 17.00 -25.06 31.46
C ILE A 489 18.37 -24.42 31.24
N ASN A 490 19.40 -25.03 31.83
CA ASN A 490 20.76 -24.63 31.55
C ASN A 490 21.13 -25.02 30.11
N PRO A 491 21.46 -24.07 29.22
CA PRO A 491 21.80 -24.38 27.83
C PRO A 491 22.94 -25.38 27.67
N GLY A 492 23.89 -25.45 28.62
CA GLY A 492 25.02 -26.39 28.57
C GLY A 492 24.61 -27.87 28.72
N THR A 493 23.40 -28.15 29.21
CA THR A 493 22.89 -29.53 29.37
C THR A 493 22.27 -30.10 28.10
N VAL A 494 22.07 -29.25 27.07
CA VAL A 494 21.42 -29.62 25.82
C VAL A 494 22.48 -29.93 24.75
N ASN A 495 22.37 -31.08 24.09
CA ASN A 495 23.16 -31.38 22.89
C ASN A 495 22.61 -30.60 21.67
N TRP A 496 22.98 -29.32 21.57
CA TRP A 496 22.51 -28.45 20.49
C TRP A 496 22.88 -28.93 19.08
N GLN A 497 23.95 -29.71 18.92
CA GLN A 497 24.35 -30.22 17.60
C GLN A 497 23.29 -31.17 17.02
N ALA A 498 22.64 -31.97 17.86
CA ALA A 498 21.56 -32.89 17.50
C ALA A 498 20.21 -32.19 17.29
N VAL A 499 20.06 -30.93 17.71
CA VAL A 499 18.83 -30.16 17.53
C VAL A 499 18.73 -29.63 16.10
N SER A 500 17.61 -29.89 15.44
CA SER A 500 17.27 -29.40 14.10
C SER A 500 16.14 -28.36 14.20
N ALA A 501 15.79 -27.73 13.07
CA ALA A 501 14.61 -26.86 13.03
C ALA A 501 13.31 -27.60 13.40
N ASN A 502 13.19 -28.87 13.00
CA ASN A 502 11.99 -29.69 13.25
C ASN A 502 11.95 -30.28 14.66
N SER A 503 13.10 -30.43 15.32
CA SER A 503 13.21 -30.94 16.69
C SER A 503 13.44 -29.85 17.73
N PHE A 504 13.30 -28.57 17.35
CA PHE A 504 13.47 -27.44 18.27
C PHE A 504 12.25 -27.30 19.19
N ASN A 505 12.37 -27.86 20.38
CA ASN A 505 11.30 -27.97 21.38
C ASN A 505 11.51 -27.05 22.60
N TYR A 506 12.11 -25.89 22.36
CA TYR A 506 12.48 -24.93 23.40
C TYR A 506 11.82 -23.59 23.15
N GLN A 507 11.55 -22.85 24.22
CA GLN A 507 11.16 -21.44 24.14
C GLN A 507 12.35 -20.57 24.52
N LEU A 508 12.68 -19.62 23.65
CA LEU A 508 13.68 -18.60 23.94
C LEU A 508 12.98 -17.34 24.38
N ARG A 509 13.35 -16.80 25.55
CA ARG A 509 12.77 -15.55 26.06
C ARG A 509 13.86 -14.57 26.44
N GLN A 510 13.77 -13.34 25.93
CA GLN A 510 14.54 -12.21 26.40
C GLN A 510 13.72 -11.45 27.44
N ASP A 511 14.28 -11.26 28.64
CA ASP A 511 13.60 -10.48 29.67
C ASP A 511 13.59 -8.98 29.32
N ALA A 512 12.72 -8.21 29.98
CA ALA A 512 12.61 -6.77 29.76
C ALA A 512 13.89 -6.04 30.18
N GLY A 513 14.27 -4.99 29.44
CA GLY A 513 15.45 -4.20 29.77
C GLY A 513 16.02 -3.43 28.56
N PRO A 514 17.08 -2.63 28.76
CA PRO A 514 17.61 -1.71 27.74
C PRO A 514 18.21 -2.43 26.51
N ARG A 515 18.52 -3.72 26.62
CA ARG A 515 19.02 -4.55 25.50
C ARG A 515 17.94 -5.41 24.85
N ASN A 516 16.69 -5.33 25.31
CA ASN A 516 15.60 -6.13 24.76
C ASN A 516 15.39 -5.77 23.28
N ALA A 517 15.29 -6.76 22.40
CA ALA A 517 15.16 -6.55 20.96
C ALA A 517 13.88 -5.78 20.56
N LEU A 518 12.85 -5.80 21.42
CA LEU A 518 11.60 -5.05 21.28
C LEU A 518 11.66 -3.62 21.87
N GLY A 519 12.79 -3.23 22.46
CA GLY A 519 12.94 -1.96 23.16
C GLY A 519 12.00 -1.80 24.36
N GLY A 520 11.58 -0.56 24.65
CA GLY A 520 10.73 -0.25 25.80
C GLY A 520 9.22 -0.36 25.55
N ILE A 521 8.77 -0.37 24.29
CA ILE A 521 7.35 -0.33 23.93
C ILE A 521 7.07 -1.23 22.72
N LYS A 522 6.03 -2.06 22.81
CA LYS A 522 5.48 -2.88 21.73
C LYS A 522 4.03 -2.45 21.47
N PHE A 523 3.62 -2.30 20.21
CA PHE A 523 2.27 -1.92 19.82
C PHE A 523 1.60 -3.06 19.07
N MET A 524 0.46 -3.52 19.59
CA MET A 524 -0.15 -4.77 19.18
C MET A 524 -1.45 -4.54 18.41
N PHE A 525 -1.45 -5.04 17.17
CA PHE A 525 -2.61 -5.15 16.29
C PHE A 525 -2.73 -6.62 15.89
N PRO A 526 -3.46 -7.47 16.64
CA PRO A 526 -3.55 -8.91 16.37
C PRO A 526 -3.84 -9.23 14.90
N ASN A 527 -3.05 -10.12 14.30
CA ASN A 527 -3.10 -10.45 12.88
C ASN A 527 -2.49 -11.84 12.60
N PRO A 528 -2.82 -12.50 11.48
CA PRO A 528 -2.32 -13.85 11.17
C PRO A 528 -0.82 -13.92 10.84
N TYR A 529 -0.14 -12.77 10.70
CA TYR A 529 1.27 -12.69 10.31
C TYR A 529 2.23 -12.55 11.50
N ASN A 530 1.70 -12.42 12.73
CA ASN A 530 2.50 -12.12 13.94
C ASN A 530 3.37 -10.85 13.80
N VAL A 531 2.90 -9.88 13.01
CA VAL A 531 3.58 -8.60 12.78
C VAL A 531 3.10 -7.56 13.79
N TYR A 532 4.01 -6.73 14.30
CA TYR A 532 3.69 -5.64 15.23
C TYR A 532 4.65 -4.46 15.04
N LEU A 533 4.29 -3.28 15.57
CA LEU A 533 5.22 -2.14 15.70
C LEU A 533 5.94 -2.26 17.04
N HIS A 534 7.22 -1.90 17.11
CA HIS A 534 7.94 -1.91 18.37
C HIS A 534 9.14 -0.95 18.39
N ASP A 535 9.61 -0.64 19.58
CA ASP A 535 10.87 0.06 19.82
C ASP A 535 12.08 -0.85 19.53
N THR A 536 13.29 -0.31 19.58
CA THR A 536 14.52 -1.09 19.40
C THR A 536 15.72 -0.40 20.04
N PRO A 537 16.68 -1.16 20.61
CA PRO A 537 17.95 -0.60 21.06
C PRO A 537 18.87 -0.20 19.89
N SER A 538 18.66 -0.75 18.69
CA SER A 538 19.47 -0.48 17.49
C SER A 538 19.03 0.82 16.79
N ARG A 539 19.15 1.95 17.49
CA ARG A 539 18.70 3.27 17.01
C ARG A 539 19.45 3.76 15.77
N GLU A 540 20.70 3.35 15.62
CA GLU A 540 21.56 3.67 14.48
C GLU A 540 21.02 3.18 13.13
N LEU A 541 20.10 2.20 13.12
CA LEU A 541 19.50 1.71 11.87
C LEU A 541 18.55 2.73 11.25
N PHE A 542 18.00 3.68 12.01
CA PHE A 542 17.09 4.70 11.50
C PHE A 542 17.78 5.77 10.65
N SER A 543 19.11 5.89 10.71
CA SER A 543 19.90 6.80 9.85
C SER A 543 20.34 6.17 8.53
N ARG A 544 20.08 4.87 8.32
CA ARG A 544 20.37 4.19 7.05
C ARG A 544 19.33 4.57 6.00
N ASN A 545 19.76 4.69 4.74
CA ASN A 545 18.85 4.95 3.62
C ASN A 545 17.94 3.75 3.34
N GLN A 546 18.53 2.56 3.23
CA GLN A 546 17.80 1.30 3.13
C GLN A 546 17.66 0.68 4.52
N ARG A 547 16.41 0.41 4.96
CA ARG A 547 16.10 -0.04 6.33
C ARG A 547 15.39 -1.40 6.36
N THR A 548 15.80 -2.32 5.51
CA THR A 548 15.34 -3.72 5.46
C THR A 548 16.20 -4.60 6.39
N PHE A 549 16.09 -4.45 7.71
CA PHE A 549 16.94 -5.16 8.68
C PHE A 549 16.17 -6.05 9.67
N SER A 550 14.84 -6.04 9.64
CA SER A 550 14.00 -6.81 10.56
C SER A 550 13.68 -8.21 10.03
N SER A 551 12.99 -9.03 10.83
CA SER A 551 12.46 -10.34 10.43
C SER A 551 10.96 -10.31 10.10
N GLY A 552 10.43 -9.15 9.68
CA GLY A 552 9.04 -8.97 9.25
C GLY A 552 8.27 -7.93 10.07
N CYS A 553 8.53 -7.83 11.38
CA CYS A 553 7.98 -6.78 12.25
C CYS A 553 8.56 -5.39 11.93
N ILE A 554 7.92 -4.33 12.42
CA ILE A 554 8.32 -2.96 12.11
C ILE A 554 8.88 -2.27 13.36
N ARG A 555 10.12 -1.78 13.27
CA ARG A 555 10.73 -0.97 14.33
C ARG A 555 10.44 0.50 14.08
N ILE A 556 10.15 1.28 15.10
CA ILE A 556 9.83 2.71 14.98
C ILE A 556 10.82 3.60 15.76
N SER A 557 11.13 4.78 15.23
CA SER A 557 12.15 5.68 15.81
C SER A 557 11.66 6.48 17.03
N ASN A 558 10.37 6.78 17.12
CA ASN A 558 9.76 7.63 18.15
C ASN A 558 8.58 6.91 18.86
N PRO A 559 8.83 5.78 19.54
CA PRO A 559 7.76 4.99 20.15
C PRO A 559 7.04 5.72 21.29
N VAL A 560 7.72 6.55 22.08
CA VAL A 560 7.08 7.30 23.18
C VAL A 560 6.05 8.30 22.64
N GLU A 561 6.36 8.96 21.53
CA GLU A 561 5.43 9.91 20.88
C GLU A 561 4.19 9.21 20.34
N LEU A 562 4.37 8.04 19.71
CA LEU A 562 3.23 7.23 19.26
C LEU A 562 2.37 6.77 20.45
N ALA A 563 2.98 6.30 21.54
CA ALA A 563 2.27 5.88 22.74
C ALA A 563 1.49 7.03 23.39
N GLU A 564 2.10 8.21 23.48
CA GLU A 564 1.46 9.43 23.99
C GLU A 564 0.23 9.79 23.15
N TYR A 565 0.33 9.77 21.83
CA TYR A 565 -0.81 10.05 20.96
C TYR A 565 -1.93 9.01 21.09
N LEU A 566 -1.58 7.72 21.18
CA LEU A 566 -2.57 6.65 21.30
C LEU A 566 -3.31 6.68 22.63
N LEU A 567 -2.65 7.16 23.69
CA LEU A 567 -3.20 7.23 25.05
C LEU A 567 -3.68 8.62 25.44
N LYS A 568 -3.73 9.59 24.50
CA LYS A 568 -4.01 11.01 24.77
C LYS A 568 -5.34 11.30 25.48
N PHE A 569 -6.29 10.36 25.46
CA PHE A 569 -7.60 10.47 26.10
C PHE A 569 -7.66 9.86 27.51
N ASP A 570 -6.59 9.20 27.97
CA ASP A 570 -6.46 8.73 29.34
C ASP A 570 -5.46 9.61 30.10
N PRO A 571 -5.93 10.47 31.03
CA PRO A 571 -5.07 11.43 31.74
C PRO A 571 -4.01 10.75 32.62
N LYS A 572 -4.13 9.44 32.89
CA LYS A 572 -3.12 8.67 33.63
C LYS A 572 -1.83 8.49 32.82
N TRP A 573 -1.90 8.57 31.49
CA TRP A 573 -0.80 8.29 30.58
C TRP A 573 -0.19 9.56 29.99
N THR A 574 0.52 10.31 30.83
CA THR A 574 1.40 11.39 30.38
C THR A 574 2.68 10.84 29.75
N ARG A 575 3.39 11.65 28.95
CA ARG A 575 4.69 11.30 28.38
C ARG A 575 5.69 10.75 29.42
N ASP A 576 5.75 11.35 30.60
CA ASP A 576 6.65 10.94 31.68
C ASP A 576 6.26 9.60 32.29
N THR A 577 4.95 9.36 32.50
CA THR A 577 4.47 8.07 33.00
C THR A 577 4.73 6.94 31.99
N ILE A 578 4.55 7.21 30.69
CA ILE A 578 4.86 6.28 29.60
C ILE A 578 6.34 5.94 29.58
N LYS A 579 7.22 6.96 29.62
CA LYS A 579 8.67 6.77 29.62
C LYS A 579 9.11 5.95 30.84
N THR A 580 8.63 6.30 32.02
CA THR A 580 8.93 5.62 33.28
C THR A 580 8.48 4.16 33.26
N ALA A 581 7.26 3.91 32.78
CA ALA A 581 6.73 2.56 32.66
C ALA A 581 7.51 1.73 31.62
N SER A 582 7.88 2.33 30.49
CA SER A 582 8.60 1.67 29.39
C SER A 582 10.00 1.18 29.77
N THR A 583 10.65 1.83 30.74
CA THR A 583 12.00 1.50 31.23
C THR A 583 12.02 0.80 32.58
N SER A 584 10.85 0.57 33.21
CA SER A 584 10.77 0.03 34.57
C SER A 584 11.20 -1.44 34.73
N GLY A 585 11.30 -2.19 33.63
CA GLY A 585 11.56 -3.63 33.63
C GLY A 585 10.35 -4.47 34.08
N LYS A 586 9.27 -3.83 34.53
CA LYS A 586 8.00 -4.47 34.89
C LYS A 586 7.03 -4.35 33.72
N GLN A 587 6.75 -5.47 33.05
CA GLN A 587 5.84 -5.51 31.91
C GLN A 587 4.45 -4.99 32.29
N ARG A 588 3.86 -4.14 31.46
CA ARG A 588 2.50 -3.63 31.63
C ARG A 588 1.77 -3.66 30.29
N VAL A 589 0.55 -4.18 30.27
CA VAL A 589 -0.33 -4.15 29.11
C VAL A 589 -1.30 -2.99 29.30
N VAL A 590 -1.44 -2.15 28.28
CA VAL A 590 -2.32 -0.98 28.29
C VAL A 590 -3.25 -1.07 27.09
N ASN A 591 -4.53 -1.30 27.34
CA ASN A 591 -5.55 -1.39 26.30
C ASN A 591 -5.89 0.01 25.78
N LEU A 592 -6.11 0.11 24.48
CA LEU A 592 -6.61 1.34 23.87
C LEU A 592 -8.12 1.44 24.09
N GLN A 593 -8.61 2.63 24.44
CA GLN A 593 -10.05 2.89 24.55
C GLN A 593 -10.76 2.77 23.19
N GLN A 594 -10.06 3.17 22.13
CA GLN A 594 -10.51 3.05 20.75
C GLN A 594 -9.42 2.36 19.95
N ALA A 595 -9.79 1.30 19.24
CA ALA A 595 -8.85 0.60 18.39
C ALA A 595 -8.38 1.53 17.25
N MET A 596 -7.09 1.46 16.92
CA MET A 596 -6.48 2.31 15.88
C MET A 596 -6.21 1.47 14.62
N PRO A 597 -6.89 1.72 13.49
CA PRO A 597 -6.57 1.07 12.23
C PRO A 597 -5.11 1.25 11.84
N VAL A 598 -4.45 0.16 11.43
CA VAL A 598 -3.07 0.16 10.93
C VAL A 598 -3.08 -0.39 9.52
N TYR A 599 -2.54 0.38 8.57
CA TYR A 599 -2.38 -0.01 7.17
C TYR A 599 -0.89 -0.17 6.87
N LEU A 600 -0.46 -1.40 6.58
CA LEU A 600 0.89 -1.66 6.06
C LEU A 600 0.78 -1.76 4.55
N LEU A 601 1.27 -0.76 3.83
CA LEU A 601 1.11 -0.61 2.39
C LEU A 601 2.45 -0.69 1.66
N TYR A 602 2.39 -1.02 0.38
CA TYR A 602 3.56 -1.09 -0.50
C TYR A 602 3.42 -0.10 -1.65
N TRP A 603 3.80 1.16 -1.44
CA TRP A 603 3.76 2.17 -2.49
C TRP A 603 5.16 2.59 -2.92
N THR A 604 5.44 2.39 -4.20
CA THR A 604 6.68 2.83 -4.85
C THR A 604 6.52 4.17 -5.57
N ALA A 605 5.29 4.65 -5.74
CA ALA A 605 4.96 6.01 -6.15
C ALA A 605 3.70 6.52 -5.43
N TRP A 606 3.73 7.76 -4.94
CA TRP A 606 2.58 8.44 -4.34
C TRP A 606 2.75 9.96 -4.42
N VAL A 607 1.70 10.71 -4.10
CA VAL A 607 1.75 12.17 -4.04
C VAL A 607 1.50 12.63 -2.61
N ASP A 608 2.35 13.51 -2.09
CA ASP A 608 2.19 14.06 -0.74
C ASP A 608 1.15 15.18 -0.67
N GLU A 609 0.99 15.78 0.52
CA GLU A 609 0.04 16.87 0.78
C GLU A 609 0.33 18.14 -0.03
N ASN A 610 1.59 18.36 -0.43
CA ASN A 610 2.04 19.52 -1.20
C ASN A 610 1.92 19.30 -2.72
N GLY A 611 1.37 18.16 -3.16
CA GLY A 611 1.28 17.81 -4.57
C GLY A 611 2.60 17.28 -5.15
N LEU A 612 3.61 16.98 -4.32
CA LEU A 612 4.89 16.48 -4.81
C LEU A 612 4.82 14.97 -5.04
N ALA A 613 5.17 14.53 -6.25
CA ALA A 613 5.25 13.12 -6.60
C ALA A 613 6.55 12.49 -6.03
N HIS A 614 6.38 11.50 -5.16
CA HIS A 614 7.43 10.71 -4.55
C HIS A 614 7.59 9.37 -5.28
N PHE A 615 8.83 8.91 -5.36
CA PHE A 615 9.20 7.61 -5.92
C PHE A 615 10.18 6.89 -5.00
N ARG A 616 10.06 5.57 -4.88
CA ARG A 616 10.98 4.73 -4.11
C ARG A 616 11.42 3.52 -4.93
N ASP A 617 12.57 2.99 -4.57
CA ASP A 617 13.04 1.73 -5.12
C ASP A 617 12.09 0.60 -4.72
N ASP A 618 11.91 -0.36 -5.62
CA ASP A 618 11.14 -1.58 -5.39
C ASP A 618 11.97 -2.56 -4.54
N ILE A 619 12.11 -2.24 -3.25
CA ILE A 619 12.99 -2.93 -2.31
C ILE A 619 12.69 -4.42 -2.14
N TYR A 620 11.49 -4.86 -2.54
CA TYR A 620 11.03 -6.26 -2.45
C TYR A 620 10.79 -6.92 -3.80
N GLN A 621 11.01 -6.21 -4.91
CA GLN A 621 10.77 -6.69 -6.27
C GLN A 621 9.29 -7.03 -6.56
N ARG A 622 8.35 -6.30 -5.93
CA ARG A 622 6.90 -6.50 -6.06
C ARG A 622 6.29 -5.71 -7.23
N ASP A 623 7.02 -4.75 -7.82
CA ASP A 623 6.59 -4.05 -9.03
C ASP A 623 6.77 -4.95 -10.26
N LYS A 624 7.82 -5.80 -10.30
CA LYS A 624 8.14 -6.65 -11.46
C LYS A 624 7.00 -7.59 -11.89
N PRO A 625 6.35 -8.38 -11.00
CA PRO A 625 5.24 -9.24 -11.40
C PRO A 625 4.06 -8.46 -11.99
N MET A 626 3.76 -7.27 -11.44
CA MET A 626 2.70 -6.41 -11.96
C MET A 626 3.05 -5.83 -13.33
N LEU A 627 4.30 -5.39 -13.55
CA LEU A 627 4.75 -4.92 -14.87
C LEU A 627 4.60 -6.00 -15.93
N ARG A 628 5.00 -7.24 -15.61
CA ARG A 628 4.82 -8.38 -16.53
C ARG A 628 3.35 -8.58 -16.87
N ALA A 629 2.47 -8.57 -15.86
CA ALA A 629 1.04 -8.74 -16.06
C ALA A 629 0.40 -7.61 -16.88
N LEU A 630 0.90 -6.38 -16.77
CA LEU A 630 0.37 -5.21 -17.49
C LEU A 630 0.91 -5.08 -18.92
N TYR A 631 2.18 -5.40 -19.15
CA TYR A 631 2.92 -5.03 -20.36
C TYR A 631 3.49 -6.19 -21.17
N GLU A 632 3.83 -7.31 -20.54
CA GLU A 632 4.48 -8.45 -21.20
C GLU A 632 3.51 -9.62 -21.41
N GLY A 633 2.44 -9.67 -20.61
CA GLY A 633 1.30 -10.54 -20.80
C GLY A 633 0.47 -10.09 -22.00
N ASN A 634 0.85 -10.58 -23.17
CA ASN A 634 0.06 -10.51 -24.41
C ASN A 634 -1.44 -10.81 -24.16
N GLY A 635 -2.30 -10.18 -24.96
CA GLY A 635 -3.76 -10.27 -24.87
C GLY A 635 -4.31 -11.69 -24.68
N GLY A 636 -5.36 -11.78 -23.88
CA GLY A 636 -6.20 -12.97 -23.72
C GLY A 636 -5.91 -13.78 -22.45
N ASN A 637 -6.96 -13.94 -21.64
CA ASN A 637 -7.10 -14.99 -20.63
C ASN A 637 -6.29 -14.85 -19.34
N GLY A 638 -6.48 -13.73 -18.64
CA GLY A 638 -6.14 -13.60 -17.22
C GLY A 638 -7.31 -13.03 -16.43
N VAL A 639 -8.45 -13.71 -16.43
CA VAL A 639 -9.56 -13.50 -15.47
C VAL A 639 -9.60 -14.74 -14.58
#